data_AF-A0ABD1F5V4-F1
#
_entry.id   AF-A0ABD1F5V4-F1
#
_cell.length_a   1.000
_cell.length_b   1.000
_cell.length_c   1.000
_cell.angle_alpha   90.00
_cell.angle_beta   90.00
_cell.angle_gamma   90.00
#
_symmetry.space_group_name_H-M   'P 1'
#
loop_
_entity.id
_entity.type
_entity.pdbx_description
1 polymer ?
#
loop_
_entity_poly.entity_id
_entity_poly.type
_entity_poly.pdbx_seq_one_letter_code
_entity_poly.pdbx_strand_id
1 'polypeptide(L)'
;MQKKDDVFDQKKLDLEIYLQRMESRIASMAPVGHTADVLELQLREQKSLHAELHQFKAQIESFQQTIQRLISAHQHEDVTKYKKAAEYINQHYLRLDACIINRGKLLHSALSSLQNFDRSLDKFLAWLSEVESVVENLEGDTESRRATQQLKEIQADLERQAPTHAALRSSYMALLGTLSPEDALMVQLRGDEMERRWQALKTRAADLRNRLEHNADYWNSVLLSLRELTEWVIRKDTELGLAARQDDHRAFRQQLEDKRPLVEASLRSARQFVAGDPSGELARNLRRELVKLSDKWNALIDKSDKLAAKFEQNCIKLKQLTVSLEEACTAVTRLERATLTWSGPRSAAEARELLNNLRSLEEQLPQLQRSLEDAKIQAHVLGNALPNNLSGQLEDCNARCRALHAAIKERRDVLTSSSQGEISPGPSSVQPPWERATTPNKVPYYINHSTETTHWDHPQMLELAASLLQLNEVRFSAYRTALKLRTIQKKLCLDFVALNVISESFDLHGLRAQNDKILDVADMILVLRAIYGSIALQQETNPIDVPLCVDMALNWLLNVYDSQRTGQLRVLSFKVGLTILSKGHLEDKYRYLFRLIADLQQKADQRKLGLLLHDVLQIPRQLGEVAAFGGSNIEPSVRSCLGEREDLEVAHFLAWLKQEPQSLVWLPVLHRVAVAESAKHQAKCNSCKQYPIVGLRYRCLKCFNFDMCQVCFFSGKLTKGHKLTHPMHEYCAATTSIEDMRDFTKALKNKFKSKRYFMKHPRVGYLPVRSVLEGDELESPVASPQHNDMHSRLEIYASRLAEVELRAASPDDEHRLIADYCHSLEGAPASPGQLMMVIDEEQRAELQEMIRELEIENQALRAEYEQLQRGSAIPHPISQPPHHDVLAEARLLRQHKGRLEARMQILEDHNRQLEAQLQRLKQLLSETPTSTLQTRSVTASQLNQDTPGRVNQPPPPTELR
;
A
#
# COMPACT_ATOMS: atom_id res chain seq x y z
N MET A 1 19.46 138.15 45.46
CA MET A 1 19.93 137.01 44.64
C MET A 1 20.69 136.01 45.49
N GLN A 2 21.75 136.40 46.23
CA GLN A 2 22.49 135.54 47.18
C GLN A 2 21.61 134.58 48.02
N LYS A 3 20.62 135.11 48.76
CA LYS A 3 19.71 134.31 49.62
C LYS A 3 18.91 133.21 48.89
N LYS A 4 18.69 133.32 47.58
CA LYS A 4 17.94 132.29 46.81
C LYS A 4 18.84 131.16 46.34
N ASP A 5 20.12 131.46 46.06
CA ASP A 5 21.14 130.46 45.74
C ASP A 5 21.55 129.68 47.00
N ASP A 6 21.68 130.35 48.16
CA ASP A 6 21.98 129.68 49.44
C ASP A 6 20.89 128.64 49.82
N VAL A 7 19.61 128.97 49.58
CA VAL A 7 18.48 128.06 49.83
C VAL A 7 18.48 126.88 48.85
N PHE A 8 18.94 127.08 47.62
CA PHE A 8 19.09 126.00 46.65
C PHE A 8 20.24 125.07 47.03
N ASP A 9 21.39 125.61 47.38
CA ASP A 9 22.56 124.82 47.78
C ASP A 9 22.30 124.03 49.07
N GLN A 10 21.59 124.63 50.04
CA GLN A 10 21.16 123.91 51.24
C GLN A 10 20.18 122.78 50.93
N LYS A 11 19.12 123.04 50.14
CA LYS A 11 18.17 121.98 49.75
C LYS A 11 18.84 120.88 48.94
N LYS A 12 19.78 121.23 48.06
CA LYS A 12 20.56 120.27 47.28
C LYS A 12 21.37 119.36 48.20
N LEU A 13 22.10 119.95 49.15
CA LEU A 13 22.90 119.22 50.14
C LEU A 13 22.03 118.29 51.00
N ASP A 14 20.87 118.77 51.47
CA ASP A 14 19.93 117.97 52.28
C ASP A 14 19.42 116.73 51.51
N LEU A 15 19.12 116.90 50.21
CA LEU A 15 18.69 115.80 49.33
C LEU A 15 19.84 114.82 49.05
N GLU A 16 21.05 115.31 48.83
CA GLU A 16 22.24 114.47 48.59
C GLU A 16 22.57 113.62 49.83
N ILE A 17 22.54 114.21 51.03
CA ILE A 17 22.75 113.50 52.30
C ILE A 17 21.68 112.41 52.49
N TYR A 18 20.42 112.72 52.21
CA TYR A 18 19.34 111.74 52.36
C TYR A 18 19.45 110.59 51.35
N LEU A 19 19.70 110.90 50.07
CA LEU A 19 19.91 109.88 49.04
C LEU A 19 21.10 108.97 49.39
N GLN A 20 22.22 109.55 49.84
CA GLN A 20 23.39 108.79 50.28
C GLN A 20 23.11 107.91 51.50
N ARG A 21 22.30 108.38 52.45
CA ARG A 21 21.86 107.58 53.60
C ARG A 21 21.01 106.39 53.16
N MET A 22 20.08 106.60 52.23
CA MET A 22 19.23 105.52 51.70
C MET A 22 20.02 104.52 50.84
N GLU A 23 20.99 104.99 50.06
CA GLU A 23 21.94 104.16 49.31
C GLU A 23 22.81 103.31 50.25
N SER A 24 23.30 103.90 51.34
CA SER A 24 24.07 103.18 52.37
C SER A 24 23.20 102.13 53.06
N ARG A 25 21.93 102.46 53.32
CA ARG A 25 20.99 101.52 53.95
C ARG A 25 20.69 100.33 53.04
N ILE A 26 20.35 100.53 51.76
CA ILE A 26 20.12 99.42 50.84
C ILE A 26 21.38 98.57 50.63
N ALA A 27 22.56 99.19 50.60
CA ALA A 27 23.84 98.47 50.49
C ALA A 27 24.15 97.64 51.74
N SER A 28 23.70 98.09 52.92
CA SER A 28 23.87 97.37 54.19
C SER A 28 22.85 96.23 54.41
N MET A 29 21.80 96.14 53.58
CA MET A 29 20.81 95.07 53.70
C MET A 29 21.41 93.72 53.31
N ALA A 30 21.09 92.68 54.10
CA ALA A 30 21.47 91.31 53.81
C ALA A 30 21.02 90.85 52.41
N PRO A 31 21.70 89.89 51.77
CA PRO A 31 21.21 89.26 50.54
C PRO A 31 19.82 88.66 50.74
N VAL A 32 19.11 88.41 49.63
CA VAL A 32 17.78 87.77 49.65
C VAL A 32 17.88 86.45 50.43
N GLY A 33 17.11 86.33 51.51
CA GLY A 33 17.10 85.13 52.35
C GLY A 33 16.53 83.91 51.63
N HIS A 34 16.68 82.75 52.28
CA HIS A 34 16.32 81.46 51.68
C HIS A 34 15.27 80.67 52.47
N THR A 35 14.91 81.14 53.67
CA THR A 35 13.84 80.56 54.51
C THR A 35 12.61 81.47 54.55
N ALA A 36 11.44 80.90 54.80
CA ALA A 36 10.17 81.62 54.75
C ALA A 36 10.09 82.77 55.77
N ASP A 37 10.54 82.53 56.99
CA ASP A 37 10.57 83.50 58.08
C ASP A 37 11.52 84.68 57.79
N VAL A 38 12.71 84.40 57.25
CA VAL A 38 13.68 85.43 56.86
C VAL A 38 13.18 86.23 55.66
N LEU A 39 12.62 85.58 54.64
CA LEU A 39 12.05 86.23 53.47
C LEU A 39 10.87 87.13 53.83
N GLU A 40 9.99 86.69 54.72
CA GLU A 40 8.89 87.51 55.23
C GLU A 40 9.39 88.74 55.99
N LEU A 41 10.41 88.58 56.84
CA LEU A 41 11.02 89.69 57.58
C LEU A 41 11.67 90.70 56.63
N GLN A 42 12.51 90.23 55.70
CA GLN A 42 13.17 91.07 54.70
C GLN A 42 12.16 91.78 53.78
N LEU A 43 11.05 91.13 53.43
CA LEU A 43 9.98 91.75 52.65
C LEU A 43 9.26 92.87 53.43
N ARG A 44 9.06 92.71 54.75
CA ARG A 44 8.52 93.77 55.62
C ARG A 44 9.49 94.95 55.70
N GLU A 45 10.79 94.68 55.91
CA GLU A 45 11.83 95.71 55.93
C GLU A 45 11.94 96.46 54.59
N GLN A 46 11.86 95.73 53.47
CA GLN A 46 11.89 96.30 52.13
C GLN A 46 10.68 97.20 51.86
N LYS A 47 9.48 96.79 52.28
CA LYS A 47 8.26 97.61 52.17
C LYS A 47 8.38 98.90 52.99
N SER A 48 8.95 98.81 54.19
CA SER A 48 9.23 99.98 55.03
C SER A 48 10.23 100.94 54.35
N LEU A 49 11.33 100.42 53.80
CA LEU A 49 12.33 101.21 53.07
C LEU A 49 11.74 101.90 51.83
N HIS A 50 10.90 101.20 51.06
CA HIS A 50 10.23 101.78 49.91
C HIS A 50 9.23 102.88 50.30
N ALA A 51 8.47 102.67 51.38
CA ALA A 51 7.55 103.67 51.91
C ALA A 51 8.30 104.95 52.35
N GLU A 52 9.45 104.80 53.00
CA GLU A 52 10.29 105.93 53.43
C GLU A 52 10.85 106.71 52.23
N LEU A 53 11.36 106.03 51.20
CA LEU A 53 11.81 106.67 49.96
C LEU A 53 10.66 107.41 49.26
N HIS A 54 9.46 106.82 49.25
CA HIS A 54 8.30 107.42 48.61
C HIS A 54 7.82 108.69 49.35
N GLN A 55 7.90 108.74 50.69
CA GLN A 55 7.61 109.95 51.46
C GLN A 55 8.53 111.12 51.08
N PHE A 56 9.77 110.83 50.67
CA PHE A 56 10.75 111.83 50.26
C PHE A 56 10.51 112.40 48.84
N LYS A 57 9.66 111.75 48.04
CA LYS A 57 9.33 112.18 46.67
C LYS A 57 8.83 113.62 46.59
N ALA A 58 7.99 114.03 47.55
CA ALA A 58 7.48 115.39 47.63
C ALA A 58 8.58 116.44 47.83
N GLN A 59 9.69 116.09 48.49
CA GLN A 59 10.84 116.98 48.68
C GLN A 59 11.65 117.15 47.39
N ILE A 60 11.75 116.09 46.58
CA ILE A 60 12.37 116.14 45.24
C ILE A 60 11.53 117.00 44.29
N GLU A 61 10.20 116.82 44.30
CA GLU A 61 9.27 117.67 43.53
C GLU A 61 9.35 119.14 43.97
N SER A 62 9.42 119.40 45.28
CA SER A 62 9.62 120.74 45.84
C SER A 62 10.95 121.37 45.39
N PHE A 63 12.02 120.58 45.33
CA PHE A 63 13.33 121.02 44.85
C PHE A 63 13.32 121.30 43.35
N GLN A 64 12.66 120.47 42.54
CA GLN A 64 12.43 120.73 41.12
C GLN A 64 11.65 122.04 40.90
N GLN A 65 10.62 122.31 41.71
CA GLN A 65 9.89 123.59 41.66
C GLN A 65 10.76 124.78 42.08
N THR A 66 11.66 124.63 43.07
CA THR A 66 12.64 125.67 43.45
C THR A 66 13.61 125.94 42.30
N ILE A 67 14.09 124.91 41.61
CA ILE A 67 14.95 125.03 40.42
C ILE A 67 14.22 125.73 39.27
N GLN A 68 12.98 125.35 38.98
CA GLN A 68 12.20 125.96 37.91
C GLN A 68 11.98 127.46 38.15
N ARG A 69 11.74 127.85 39.42
CA ARG A 69 11.68 129.26 39.84
C ARG A 69 13.03 129.98 39.67
N LEU A 70 14.15 129.33 39.98
CA LEU A 70 15.50 129.91 39.80
C LEU A 70 15.88 130.07 38.32
N ILE A 71 15.58 129.08 37.47
CA ILE A 71 15.80 129.15 36.03
C ILE A 71 14.98 130.29 35.42
N SER A 72 13.71 130.46 35.83
CA SER A 72 12.85 131.56 35.36
C SER A 72 13.34 132.95 35.76
N ALA A 73 14.10 133.05 36.86
CA ALA A 73 14.61 134.30 37.40
C ALA A 73 15.96 134.74 36.81
N HIS A 74 16.68 133.86 36.09
CA HIS A 74 18.01 134.11 35.50
C HIS A 74 17.96 134.04 33.97
N GLN A 75 17.16 134.90 33.32
CA GLN A 75 16.89 134.83 31.87
C GLN A 75 18.08 135.19 30.95
N HIS A 76 19.18 135.74 31.48
CA HIS A 76 20.38 136.15 30.72
C HIS A 76 21.70 135.54 31.23
N GLU A 77 21.66 134.56 32.15
CA GLU A 77 22.86 133.89 32.71
C GLU A 77 22.89 132.38 32.39
N ASP A 78 24.06 131.76 32.57
CA ASP A 78 24.24 130.32 32.39
C ASP A 78 23.51 129.51 33.49
N VAL A 79 22.31 129.02 33.14
CA VAL A 79 21.44 128.19 34.00
C VAL A 79 21.80 126.69 33.99
N THR A 80 22.90 126.28 33.33
CA THR A 80 23.29 124.87 33.23
C THR A 80 23.58 124.22 34.59
N LYS A 81 24.08 125.00 35.57
CA LYS A 81 24.39 124.51 36.93
C LYS A 81 23.14 123.94 37.65
N TYR A 82 22.00 124.63 37.53
CA TYR A 82 20.75 124.21 38.20
C TYR A 82 20.12 123.00 37.49
N LYS A 83 20.17 122.96 36.15
CA LYS A 83 19.66 121.83 35.36
C LYS A 83 20.44 120.54 35.65
N LYS A 84 21.78 120.61 35.66
CA LYS A 84 22.65 119.47 36.00
C LYS A 84 22.39 118.93 37.41
N ALA A 85 22.16 119.81 38.39
CA ALA A 85 21.83 119.39 39.76
C ALA A 85 20.45 118.70 39.85
N ALA A 86 19.44 119.21 39.12
CA ALA A 86 18.12 118.58 39.04
C ALA A 86 18.19 117.18 38.43
N GLU A 87 18.89 117.06 37.30
CA GLU A 87 19.11 115.80 36.59
C GLU A 87 19.87 114.80 37.47
N TYR A 88 20.92 115.23 38.15
CA TYR A 88 21.71 114.41 39.05
C TYR A 88 20.87 113.84 40.20
N ILE A 89 20.17 114.68 40.96
CA ILE A 89 19.35 114.25 42.10
C ILE A 89 18.18 113.38 41.64
N ASN A 90 17.51 113.74 40.54
CA ASN A 90 16.40 112.96 40.01
C ASN A 90 16.86 111.59 39.47
N GLN A 91 18.01 111.53 38.79
CA GLN A 91 18.56 110.27 38.29
C GLN A 91 19.00 109.37 39.45
N HIS A 92 19.62 109.90 40.50
CA HIS A 92 19.97 109.14 41.70
C HIS A 92 18.74 108.59 42.40
N TYR A 93 17.71 109.42 42.60
CA TYR A 93 16.43 108.97 43.17
C TYR A 93 15.78 107.85 42.35
N LEU A 94 15.68 108.01 41.03
CA LEU A 94 15.07 106.99 40.15
C LEU A 94 15.89 105.69 40.14
N ARG A 95 17.22 105.76 40.19
CA ARG A 95 18.08 104.57 40.32
C ARG A 95 17.84 103.87 41.64
N LEU A 96 17.79 104.61 42.74
CA LEU A 96 17.55 104.07 44.08
C LEU A 96 16.16 103.45 44.19
N ASP A 97 15.12 104.10 43.65
CA ASP A 97 13.75 103.57 43.57
C ASP A 97 13.70 102.27 42.75
N ALA A 98 14.34 102.25 41.58
CA ALA A 98 14.45 101.04 40.75
C ALA A 98 15.18 99.90 41.49
N CYS A 99 16.26 100.18 42.22
CA CYS A 99 16.99 99.20 43.02
C CYS A 99 16.11 98.63 44.15
N ILE A 100 15.36 99.47 44.85
CA ILE A 100 14.44 99.07 45.93
C ILE A 100 13.28 98.24 45.36
N ILE A 101 12.69 98.65 44.24
CA ILE A 101 11.62 97.89 43.59
C ILE A 101 12.14 96.54 43.10
N ASN A 102 13.30 96.50 42.46
CA ASN A 102 13.90 95.26 41.95
C ASN A 102 14.22 94.28 43.08
N ARG A 103 14.80 94.75 44.19
CA ARG A 103 15.01 93.93 45.38
C ARG A 103 13.70 93.39 45.96
N GLY A 104 12.64 94.21 46.00
CA GLY A 104 11.30 93.78 46.41
C GLY A 104 10.71 92.70 45.51
N LYS A 105 10.88 92.80 44.19
CA LYS A 105 10.47 91.77 43.22
C LYS A 105 11.23 90.46 43.45
N LEU A 106 12.53 90.51 43.69
CA LEU A 106 13.36 89.34 43.98
C LEU A 106 12.92 88.63 45.27
N LEU A 107 12.70 89.40 46.35
CA LEU A 107 12.20 88.87 47.63
C LEU A 107 10.82 88.20 47.49
N HIS A 108 9.89 88.84 46.77
CA HIS A 108 8.56 88.29 46.54
C HIS A 108 8.59 87.04 45.66
N SER A 109 9.42 87.04 44.60
CA SER A 109 9.61 85.89 43.73
C SER A 109 10.21 84.70 44.50
N ALA A 110 11.20 84.93 45.35
CA ALA A 110 11.81 83.89 46.17
C ALA A 110 10.79 83.28 47.16
N LEU A 111 10.02 84.12 47.86
CA LEU A 111 8.98 83.68 48.79
C LEU A 111 7.86 82.91 48.08
N SER A 112 7.41 83.38 46.92
CA SER A 112 6.39 82.69 46.13
C SER A 112 6.89 81.34 45.61
N SER A 113 8.13 81.25 45.14
CA SER A 113 8.74 79.98 44.70
C SER A 113 8.84 78.96 45.84
N LEU A 114 9.24 79.40 47.04
CA LEU A 114 9.32 78.54 48.22
C LEU A 114 7.93 78.01 48.65
N GLN A 115 6.94 78.90 48.74
CA GLN A 115 5.56 78.50 49.06
C GLN A 115 4.94 77.56 48.02
N ASN A 116 5.25 77.79 46.74
CA ASN A 116 4.82 76.90 45.65
C ASN A 116 5.51 75.54 45.72
N PHE A 117 6.78 75.48 46.09
CA PHE A 117 7.52 74.24 46.33
C PHE A 117 6.90 73.45 47.48
N ASP A 118 6.72 74.06 48.66
CA ASP A 118 6.14 73.40 49.84
C ASP A 118 4.74 72.85 49.54
N ARG A 119 3.86 73.66 48.92
CA ARG A 119 2.52 73.22 48.54
C ARG A 119 2.54 72.07 47.54
N SER A 120 3.47 72.08 46.59
CA SER A 120 3.59 71.03 45.57
C SER A 120 4.15 69.74 46.18
N LEU A 121 5.11 69.85 47.10
CA LEU A 121 5.69 68.74 47.83
C LEU A 121 4.65 68.07 48.74
N ASP A 122 3.89 68.84 49.53
CA ASP A 122 2.87 68.29 50.42
C ASP A 122 1.77 67.56 49.64
N LYS A 123 1.33 68.11 48.50
CA LYS A 123 0.38 67.44 47.60
C LYS A 123 0.93 66.12 47.05
N PHE A 124 2.20 66.10 46.66
CA PHE A 124 2.85 64.91 46.14
C PHE A 124 3.03 63.84 47.22
N LEU A 125 3.42 64.21 48.44
CA LEU A 125 3.55 63.29 49.57
C LEU A 125 2.19 62.72 50.01
N ALA A 126 1.13 63.52 49.97
CA ALA A 126 -0.23 63.04 50.23
C ALA A 126 -0.68 62.01 49.19
N TRP A 127 -0.42 62.28 47.90
CA TRP A 127 -0.66 61.32 46.82
C TRP A 127 0.18 60.04 46.98
N LEU A 128 1.47 60.15 47.34
CA LEU A 128 2.31 58.98 47.62
C LEU A 128 1.73 58.11 48.72
N SER A 129 1.26 58.71 49.83
CA SER A 129 0.62 57.97 50.93
C SER A 129 -0.64 57.21 50.49
N GLU A 130 -1.47 57.82 49.64
CA GLU A 130 -2.66 57.19 49.11
C GLU A 130 -2.31 55.95 48.27
N VAL A 131 -1.38 56.09 47.32
CA VAL A 131 -0.98 55.00 46.43
C VAL A 131 -0.23 53.90 47.17
N GLU A 132 0.65 54.23 48.12
CA GLU A 132 1.34 53.25 48.97
C GLU A 132 0.35 52.37 49.74
N SER A 133 -0.74 52.96 50.26
CA SER A 133 -1.80 52.21 50.94
C SER A 133 -2.54 51.26 49.99
N VAL A 134 -2.80 51.69 48.76
CA VAL A 134 -3.41 50.80 47.74
C VAL A 134 -2.49 49.63 47.41
N VAL A 135 -1.18 49.88 47.22
CA VAL A 135 -0.20 48.81 46.96
C VAL A 135 -0.11 47.82 48.12
N GLU A 136 -0.11 48.28 49.36
CA GLU A 136 -0.07 47.42 50.54
C GLU A 136 -1.31 46.52 50.66
N ASN A 137 -2.50 47.05 50.36
CA ASN A 137 -3.72 46.24 50.30
C ASN A 137 -3.67 45.19 49.17
N LEU A 138 -3.08 45.54 48.02
CA LEU A 138 -2.93 44.62 46.89
C LEU A 138 -1.90 43.51 47.13
N GLU A 139 -0.86 43.78 47.93
CA GLU A 139 0.12 42.77 48.34
C GLU A 139 -0.53 41.66 49.20
N GLY A 140 -1.67 41.95 49.85
CA GLY A 140 -2.49 40.99 50.61
C GLY A 140 -3.51 40.20 49.78
N ASP A 141 -4.00 40.73 48.65
CA ASP A 141 -5.02 40.11 47.77
C ASP A 141 -4.50 39.93 46.33
N THR A 142 -3.51 39.03 46.19
CA THR A 142 -2.80 38.81 44.92
C THR A 142 -3.52 37.90 43.91
N GLU A 143 -4.70 37.35 44.26
CA GLU A 143 -5.38 36.34 43.44
C GLU A 143 -6.57 36.89 42.62
N SER A 144 -6.95 38.15 42.85
CA SER A 144 -8.13 38.76 42.24
C SER A 144 -7.85 39.41 40.89
N ARG A 145 -8.78 39.26 39.93
CA ARG A 145 -8.75 39.97 38.62
C ARG A 145 -8.74 41.51 38.78
N ARG A 146 -9.21 42.01 39.93
CA ARG A 146 -9.14 43.43 40.31
C ARG A 146 -7.71 43.87 40.59
N ALA A 147 -6.85 43.01 41.13
CA ALA A 147 -5.47 43.35 41.45
C ALA A 147 -4.64 43.71 40.21
N THR A 148 -4.80 42.97 39.11
CA THR A 148 -4.12 43.30 37.84
C THR A 148 -4.63 44.60 37.22
N GLN A 149 -5.93 44.89 37.35
CA GLN A 149 -6.52 46.14 36.85
C GLN A 149 -6.01 47.34 37.67
N GLN A 150 -6.07 47.25 39.00
CA GLN A 150 -5.61 48.30 39.90
C GLN A 150 -4.09 48.53 39.80
N LEU A 151 -3.29 47.48 39.56
CA LEU A 151 -1.86 47.65 39.31
C LEU A 151 -1.57 48.43 38.03
N LYS A 152 -2.36 48.23 36.96
CA LYS A 152 -2.24 49.03 35.73
C LYS A 152 -2.59 50.50 35.96
N GLU A 153 -3.59 50.76 36.79
CA GLU A 153 -3.96 52.12 37.20
C GLU A 153 -2.82 52.78 37.98
N ILE A 154 -2.22 52.08 38.95
CA ILE A 154 -1.05 52.54 39.71
C ILE A 154 0.16 52.81 38.80
N GLN A 155 0.42 51.94 37.82
CA GLN A 155 1.48 52.15 36.84
C GLN A 155 1.23 53.41 35.99
N ALA A 156 0.00 53.61 35.52
CA ALA A 156 -0.37 54.81 34.78
C ALA A 156 -0.27 56.08 35.64
N ASP A 157 -0.59 55.98 36.94
CA ASP A 157 -0.48 57.10 37.88
C ASP A 157 0.98 57.44 38.20
N LEU A 158 1.85 56.43 38.36
CA LEU A 158 3.30 56.63 38.46
C LEU A 158 3.86 57.35 37.23
N GLU A 159 3.44 56.96 36.02
CA GLU A 159 3.85 57.65 34.78
C GLU A 159 3.35 59.09 34.73
N ARG A 160 2.11 59.35 35.16
CA ARG A 160 1.54 60.70 35.23
C ARG A 160 2.24 61.60 36.24
N GLN A 161 2.72 61.05 37.36
CA GLN A 161 3.37 61.81 38.43
C GLN A 161 4.89 61.92 38.28
N ALA A 162 5.51 61.15 37.40
CA ALA A 162 6.94 61.25 37.08
C ALA A 162 7.41 62.68 36.72
N PRO A 163 6.72 63.48 35.87
CA PRO A 163 7.13 64.86 35.62
C PRO A 163 7.01 65.77 36.85
N THR A 164 6.00 65.56 37.70
CA THR A 164 5.82 66.29 38.97
C THR A 164 6.98 66.00 39.93
N HIS A 165 7.35 64.72 40.07
CA HIS A 165 8.52 64.30 40.86
C HIS A 165 9.81 64.93 40.33
N ALA A 166 10.03 64.90 39.01
CA ALA A 166 11.22 65.50 38.40
C ALA A 166 11.30 67.02 38.64
N ALA A 167 10.18 67.75 38.49
CA ALA A 167 10.11 69.18 38.74
C ALA A 167 10.35 69.54 40.22
N LEU A 168 9.77 68.75 41.14
CA LEU A 168 10.02 68.88 42.58
C LEU A 168 11.48 68.60 42.92
N ARG A 169 12.07 67.55 42.34
CA ARG A 169 13.49 67.20 42.53
C ARG A 169 14.41 68.30 42.02
N SER A 170 14.14 68.88 40.85
CA SER A 170 14.91 70.02 40.33
C SER A 170 14.78 71.25 41.24
N SER A 171 13.58 71.54 41.73
CA SER A 171 13.33 72.67 42.65
C SER A 171 14.03 72.48 44.00
N TYR A 172 13.96 71.25 44.53
CA TYR A 172 14.67 70.80 45.72
C TYR A 172 16.20 70.99 45.58
N MET A 173 16.79 70.51 44.49
CA MET A 173 18.23 70.63 44.24
C MET A 173 18.67 72.09 44.05
N ALA A 174 17.85 72.90 43.39
CA ALA A 174 18.11 74.33 43.23
C ALA A 174 18.09 75.06 44.59
N LEU A 175 17.14 74.73 45.47
CA LEU A 175 17.07 75.30 46.82
C LEU A 175 18.29 74.92 47.66
N LEU A 176 18.70 73.65 47.66
CA LEU A 176 19.90 73.18 48.36
C LEU A 176 21.17 73.92 47.94
N GLY A 177 21.32 74.24 46.65
CA GLY A 177 22.47 74.98 46.14
C GLY A 177 22.56 76.43 46.62
N THR A 178 21.48 76.98 47.20
CA THR A 178 21.41 78.38 47.66
C THR A 178 21.38 78.54 49.19
N LEU A 179 21.12 77.45 49.93
CA LEU A 179 20.96 77.47 51.39
C LEU A 179 22.30 77.34 52.12
N SER A 180 22.34 77.86 53.36
CA SER A 180 23.44 77.57 54.28
C SER A 180 23.39 76.10 54.74
N PRO A 181 24.50 75.50 55.20
CA PRO A 181 24.49 74.10 55.66
C PRO A 181 23.49 73.82 56.79
N GLU A 182 23.26 74.78 57.68
CA GLU A 182 22.33 74.65 58.81
C GLU A 182 20.86 74.72 58.34
N ASP A 183 20.56 75.62 57.39
CA ASP A 183 19.21 75.79 56.85
C ASP A 183 18.84 74.75 55.78
N ALA A 184 19.85 74.15 55.12
CA ALA A 184 19.68 73.12 54.10
C ALA A 184 19.21 71.78 54.68
N LEU A 185 19.53 71.49 55.94
CA LEU A 185 19.31 70.18 56.56
C LEU A 185 17.84 69.73 56.51
N MET A 186 16.90 70.64 56.80
CA MET A 186 15.46 70.32 56.83
C MET A 186 14.89 70.09 55.44
N VAL A 187 15.34 70.88 54.45
CA VAL A 187 14.96 70.71 53.04
C VAL A 187 15.55 69.41 52.49
N GLN A 188 16.79 69.10 52.86
CA GLN A 188 17.49 67.87 52.51
C GLN A 188 16.74 66.63 53.03
N LEU A 189 16.39 66.61 54.32
CA LEU A 189 15.65 65.51 54.93
C LEU A 189 14.32 65.25 54.20
N ARG A 190 13.56 66.30 53.90
CA ARG A 190 12.26 66.20 53.20
C ARG A 190 12.41 65.75 51.75
N GLY A 191 13.41 66.27 51.02
CA GLY A 191 13.68 65.88 49.64
C GLY A 191 14.19 64.45 49.51
N ASP A 192 15.06 64.02 50.42
CA ASP A 192 15.58 62.65 50.48
C ASP A 192 14.46 61.66 50.85
N GLU A 193 13.57 62.03 51.77
CA GLU A 193 12.40 61.20 52.12
C GLU A 193 11.42 61.05 50.95
N MET A 194 11.16 62.13 50.20
CA MET A 194 10.36 62.07 48.97
C MET A 194 10.99 61.13 47.93
N GLU A 195 12.30 61.26 47.69
CA GLU A 195 13.01 60.40 46.74
C GLU A 195 13.00 58.93 47.18
N ARG A 196 13.27 58.67 48.46
CA ARG A 196 13.26 57.32 49.04
C ARG A 196 11.90 56.65 48.88
N ARG A 197 10.82 57.34 49.23
CA ARG A 197 9.44 56.81 49.10
C ARG A 197 9.04 56.58 47.65
N TRP A 198 9.36 57.52 46.76
CA TRP A 198 9.12 57.38 45.32
C TRP A 198 9.79 56.13 44.74
N GLN A 199 11.08 55.92 45.02
CA GLN A 199 11.81 54.75 44.53
C GLN A 199 11.31 53.44 45.16
N ALA A 200 10.97 53.45 46.45
CA ALA A 200 10.38 52.29 47.12
C ALA A 200 9.04 51.90 46.48
N LEU A 201 8.15 52.86 46.22
CA LEU A 201 6.86 52.62 45.57
C LEU A 201 7.03 52.03 44.17
N LYS A 202 7.94 52.60 43.36
CA LYS A 202 8.24 52.12 42.01
C LYS A 202 8.75 50.67 42.03
N THR A 203 9.61 50.33 43.00
CA THR A 203 10.16 48.98 43.15
C THR A 203 9.09 47.99 43.58
N ARG A 204 8.30 48.31 44.60
CA ARG A 204 7.17 47.47 45.06
C ARG A 204 6.15 47.21 43.96
N ALA A 205 5.78 48.23 43.19
CA ALA A 205 4.86 48.08 42.06
C ALA A 205 5.44 47.16 40.95
N ALA A 206 6.75 47.23 40.69
CA ALA A 206 7.41 46.35 39.73
C ALA A 206 7.48 44.89 40.22
N ASP A 207 7.78 44.67 41.50
CA ASP A 207 7.82 43.34 42.11
C ASP A 207 6.43 42.69 42.13
N LEU A 208 5.40 43.46 42.47
CA LEU A 208 4.02 43.00 42.43
C LEU A 208 3.60 42.59 41.00
N ARG A 209 3.98 43.35 39.98
CA ARG A 209 3.77 42.98 38.57
C ARG A 209 4.43 41.65 38.25
N ASN A 210 5.73 41.52 38.55
CA ASN A 210 6.50 40.31 38.21
C ASN A 210 5.89 39.07 38.89
N ARG A 211 5.45 39.20 40.14
CA ARG A 211 4.75 38.13 40.87
C ARG A 211 3.43 37.74 40.21
N LEU A 212 2.60 38.72 39.84
CA LEU A 212 1.31 38.47 39.19
C LEU A 212 1.49 37.85 37.79
N GLU A 213 2.47 38.31 37.01
CA GLU A 213 2.81 37.75 35.70
C GLU A 213 3.32 36.31 35.81
N HIS A 214 4.27 36.05 36.72
CA HIS A 214 4.78 34.69 36.95
C HIS A 214 3.68 33.72 37.40
N ASN A 215 2.79 34.18 38.28
CA ASN A 215 1.64 33.38 38.71
C ASN A 215 0.69 33.09 37.54
N ALA A 216 0.40 34.09 36.69
CA ALA A 216 -0.41 33.91 35.49
C ALA A 216 0.25 32.93 34.50
N ASP A 217 1.56 33.04 34.26
CA ASP A 217 2.30 32.15 33.37
C ASP A 217 2.31 30.70 33.86
N TYR A 218 2.48 30.49 35.16
CA TYR A 218 2.38 29.17 35.77
C TYR A 218 1.01 28.52 35.51
N TRP A 219 -0.08 29.25 35.78
CA TRP A 219 -1.44 28.72 35.56
C TRP A 219 -1.80 28.57 34.08
N ASN A 220 -1.27 29.43 33.21
CA ASN A 220 -1.38 29.25 31.76
C ASN A 220 -0.63 28.00 31.29
N SER A 221 0.53 27.69 31.85
CA SER A 221 1.27 26.45 31.59
C SER A 221 0.47 25.22 32.04
N VAL A 222 -0.14 25.27 33.23
CA VAL A 222 -1.05 24.21 33.70
C VAL A 222 -2.25 24.05 32.75
N LEU A 223 -2.85 25.15 32.29
CA LEU A 223 -3.96 25.11 31.33
C LEU A 223 -3.55 24.48 30.00
N LEU A 224 -2.35 24.80 29.47
CA LEU A 224 -1.81 24.20 28.26
C LEU A 224 -1.57 22.69 28.46
N SER A 225 -0.97 22.30 29.58
CA SER A 225 -0.78 20.90 29.94
C SER A 225 -2.10 20.13 29.98
N LEU A 226 -3.16 20.69 30.59
CA LEU A 226 -4.49 20.07 30.60
C LEU A 226 -5.06 19.88 29.19
N ARG A 227 -4.88 20.85 28.29
CA ARG A 227 -5.35 20.76 26.90
C ARG A 227 -4.59 19.69 26.12
N GLU A 228 -3.27 19.67 26.22
CA GLU A 228 -2.42 18.65 25.57
C GLU A 228 -2.77 17.24 26.05
N LEU A 229 -2.95 17.07 27.36
CA LEU A 229 -3.40 15.80 27.94
C LEU A 229 -4.80 15.44 27.47
N THR A 230 -5.71 16.40 27.37
CA THR A 230 -7.07 16.15 26.87
C THR A 230 -7.04 15.67 25.43
N GLU A 231 -6.26 16.30 24.56
CA GLU A 231 -6.08 15.86 23.18
C GLU A 231 -5.41 14.49 23.09
N TRP A 232 -4.42 14.23 23.94
CA TRP A 232 -3.78 12.93 24.03
C TRP A 232 -4.77 11.83 24.44
N VAL A 233 -5.61 12.08 25.44
CA VAL A 233 -6.68 11.15 25.87
C VAL A 233 -7.69 10.92 24.74
N ILE A 234 -8.08 11.96 23.99
CA ILE A 234 -8.98 11.82 22.83
C ILE A 234 -8.36 10.93 21.76
N ARG A 235 -7.08 11.15 21.42
CA ARG A 235 -6.35 10.31 20.46
C ARG A 235 -6.29 8.86 20.94
N LYS A 236 -5.99 8.64 22.22
CA LYS A 236 -5.95 7.29 22.81
C LYS A 236 -7.32 6.61 22.85
N ASP A 237 -8.41 7.35 23.04
CA ASP A 237 -9.77 6.81 22.94
C ASP A 237 -10.07 6.29 21.52
N THR A 238 -9.58 6.98 20.49
CA THR A 238 -9.71 6.49 19.09
C THR A 238 -8.83 5.28 18.81
N GLU A 239 -7.61 5.23 19.34
CA GLU A 239 -6.71 4.07 19.20
C GLU A 239 -7.26 2.82 19.91
N LEU A 240 -7.87 2.98 21.09
CA LEU A 240 -8.51 1.89 21.82
C LEU A 240 -9.64 1.27 21.00
N GLY A 241 -10.40 2.08 20.25
CA GLY A 241 -11.44 1.60 19.34
C GLY A 241 -10.92 0.70 18.20
N LEU A 242 -9.63 0.77 17.88
CA LEU A 242 -8.97 -0.04 16.84
C LEU A 242 -8.23 -1.26 17.40
N ALA A 243 -8.09 -1.38 18.73
CA ALA A 243 -7.38 -2.47 19.38
C ALA A 243 -8.17 -3.78 19.30
N ALA A 244 -7.98 -4.52 18.20
CA ALA A 244 -8.66 -5.79 17.95
C ALA A 244 -8.02 -6.99 18.66
N ARG A 245 -6.72 -6.90 19.04
CA ARG A 245 -5.95 -8.00 19.64
C ARG A 245 -5.65 -7.75 21.11
N GLN A 246 -5.57 -8.83 21.88
CA GLN A 246 -5.27 -8.78 23.32
C GLN A 246 -3.87 -8.23 23.63
N ASP A 247 -2.87 -8.54 22.78
CA ASP A 247 -1.49 -8.04 22.95
C ASP A 247 -1.41 -6.53 22.71
N ASP A 248 -2.10 -6.03 21.69
CA ASP A 248 -2.19 -4.59 21.39
C ASP A 248 -2.83 -3.84 22.56
N HIS A 249 -3.90 -4.41 23.15
CA HIS A 249 -4.55 -3.85 24.33
C HIS A 249 -3.64 -3.86 25.58
N ARG A 250 -2.81 -4.89 25.75
CA ARG A 250 -1.83 -4.95 26.85
C ARG A 250 -0.79 -3.85 26.72
N ALA A 251 -0.24 -3.65 25.52
CA ALA A 251 0.70 -2.57 25.24
C ALA A 251 0.04 -1.18 25.43
N PHE A 252 -1.22 -1.03 25.02
CA PHE A 252 -2.00 0.19 25.25
C PHE A 252 -2.15 0.50 26.74
N ARG A 253 -2.50 -0.49 27.58
CA ARG A 253 -2.60 -0.28 29.03
C ARG A 253 -1.28 0.12 29.68
N GLN A 254 -0.15 -0.42 29.21
CA GLN A 254 1.15 0.03 29.69
C GLN A 254 1.36 1.54 29.43
N GLN A 255 1.00 2.02 28.24
CA GLN A 255 1.10 3.44 27.91
C GLN A 255 0.18 4.32 28.76
N LEU A 256 -1.01 3.82 29.16
CA LEU A 256 -1.88 4.52 30.10
C LEU A 256 -1.23 4.62 31.48
N GLU A 257 -0.66 3.54 32.00
CA GLU A 257 0.02 3.54 33.30
C GLU A 257 1.24 4.47 33.30
N ASP A 258 2.03 4.48 32.22
CA ASP A 258 3.18 5.38 32.09
C ASP A 258 2.76 6.87 32.10
N LYS A 259 1.57 7.20 31.58
CA LYS A 259 1.04 8.57 31.51
C LYS A 259 0.17 8.99 32.68
N ARG A 260 -0.37 8.04 33.45
CA ARG A 260 -1.17 8.26 34.66
C ARG A 260 -0.59 9.31 35.62
N PRO A 261 0.70 9.24 36.04
CA PRO A 261 1.22 10.19 37.02
C PRO A 261 1.17 11.64 36.55
N LEU A 262 1.38 11.87 35.24
CA LEU A 262 1.32 13.20 34.63
C LEU A 262 -0.12 13.74 34.63
N VAL A 263 -1.10 12.91 34.27
CA VAL A 263 -2.52 13.29 34.27
C VAL A 263 -2.99 13.62 35.68
N GLU A 264 -2.68 12.77 36.65
CA GLU A 264 -3.08 12.98 38.04
C GLU A 264 -2.41 14.21 38.66
N ALA A 265 -1.14 14.48 38.34
CA ALA A 265 -0.44 15.69 38.77
C ALA A 265 -1.11 16.96 38.22
N SER A 266 -1.36 17.04 36.90
CA SER A 266 -2.01 18.21 36.29
C SER A 266 -3.43 18.43 36.80
N LEU A 267 -4.20 17.35 36.99
CA LEU A 267 -5.54 17.42 37.61
C LEU A 267 -5.48 17.92 39.05
N ARG A 268 -4.47 17.48 39.83
CA ARG A 268 -4.28 17.91 41.22
C ARG A 268 -3.92 19.39 41.31
N SER A 269 -2.97 19.85 40.51
CA SER A 269 -2.59 21.28 40.45
C SER A 269 -3.78 22.16 40.06
N ALA A 270 -4.57 21.75 39.06
CA ALA A 270 -5.74 22.50 38.64
C ALA A 270 -6.88 22.49 39.70
N ARG A 271 -7.07 21.38 40.44
CA ARG A 271 -8.00 21.33 41.57
C ARG A 271 -7.59 22.27 42.70
N GLN A 272 -6.29 22.34 43.01
CA GLN A 272 -5.76 23.24 44.02
C GLN A 272 -6.07 24.71 43.69
N PHE A 273 -5.89 25.12 42.43
CA PHE A 273 -6.26 26.46 41.98
C PHE A 273 -7.76 26.73 42.13
N VAL A 274 -8.60 25.82 41.63
CA VAL A 274 -10.05 26.00 41.65
C VAL A 274 -10.62 26.03 43.07
N ALA A 275 -9.99 25.34 44.02
CA ALA A 275 -10.40 25.33 45.43
C ALA A 275 -10.20 26.69 46.13
N GLY A 276 -9.29 27.55 45.65
CA GLY A 276 -9.06 28.90 46.18
C GLY A 276 -10.10 29.95 45.75
N ASP A 277 -11.20 29.53 45.11
CA ASP A 277 -12.24 30.38 44.51
C ASP A 277 -11.74 31.54 43.59
N PRO A 278 -10.83 31.27 42.64
CA PRO A 278 -10.31 32.30 41.75
C PRO A 278 -11.38 32.75 40.74
N SER A 279 -11.49 34.07 40.56
CA SER A 279 -12.44 34.70 39.64
C SER A 279 -11.75 35.09 38.32
N GLY A 280 -12.46 34.94 37.19
CA GLY A 280 -11.96 35.36 35.86
C GLY A 280 -12.01 34.29 34.78
N GLU A 281 -11.47 34.64 33.61
CA GLU A 281 -11.52 33.79 32.42
C GLU A 281 -10.59 32.58 32.49
N LEU A 282 -9.38 32.77 33.03
CA LEU A 282 -8.43 31.68 33.25
C LEU A 282 -9.01 30.62 34.19
N ALA A 283 -9.63 31.03 35.30
CA ALA A 283 -10.29 30.12 36.23
C ALA A 283 -11.45 29.35 35.59
N ARG A 284 -12.30 30.00 34.77
CA ARG A 284 -13.33 29.30 33.99
C ARG A 284 -12.74 28.31 32.99
N ASN A 285 -11.64 28.67 32.33
CA ASN A 285 -10.98 27.80 31.36
C ASN A 285 -10.36 26.58 32.03
N LEU A 286 -9.65 26.78 33.15
CA LEU A 286 -9.09 25.71 33.97
C LEU A 286 -10.18 24.79 34.52
N ARG A 287 -11.28 25.33 35.07
CA ARG A 287 -12.43 24.51 35.53
C ARG A 287 -13.00 23.65 34.39
N ARG A 288 -13.21 24.24 33.21
CA ARG A 288 -13.74 23.50 32.04
C ARG A 288 -12.81 22.39 31.58
N GLU A 289 -11.53 22.69 31.38
CA GLU A 289 -10.56 21.67 30.93
C GLU A 289 -10.25 20.63 32.02
N LEU A 290 -10.28 21.00 33.31
CA LEU A 290 -10.17 20.07 34.43
C LEU A 290 -11.28 19.00 34.39
N VAL A 291 -12.55 19.44 34.32
CA VAL A 291 -13.70 18.53 34.26
C VAL A 291 -13.62 17.66 33.02
N LYS A 292 -13.34 18.27 31.87
CA LYS A 292 -13.25 17.57 30.59
C LYS A 292 -12.14 16.52 30.55
N LEU A 293 -10.94 16.83 31.05
CA LEU A 293 -9.83 15.87 31.15
C LEU A 293 -10.20 14.74 32.11
N SER A 294 -10.72 15.08 33.30
CA SER A 294 -11.14 14.11 34.32
C SER A 294 -12.17 13.11 33.76
N ASP A 295 -13.23 13.62 33.13
CA ASP A 295 -14.29 12.79 32.57
C ASP A 295 -13.77 11.89 31.44
N LYS A 296 -12.99 12.45 30.51
CA LYS A 296 -12.42 11.69 29.38
C LYS A 296 -11.41 10.65 29.84
N TRP A 297 -10.56 10.97 30.81
CA TRP A 297 -9.58 10.06 31.38
C TRP A 297 -10.26 8.88 32.07
N ASN A 298 -11.25 9.15 32.93
CA ASN A 298 -12.00 8.10 33.62
C ASN A 298 -12.79 7.24 32.63
N ALA A 299 -13.42 7.84 31.61
CA ALA A 299 -14.13 7.11 30.57
C ALA A 299 -13.17 6.21 29.75
N LEU A 300 -11.96 6.68 29.45
CA LEU A 300 -10.95 5.89 28.74
C LEU A 300 -10.50 4.68 29.56
N ILE A 301 -10.23 4.87 30.85
CA ILE A 301 -9.87 3.78 31.77
C ILE A 301 -11.02 2.76 31.83
N ASP A 302 -12.25 3.20 32.06
CA ASP A 302 -13.42 2.30 32.16
C ASP A 302 -13.64 1.50 30.86
N LYS A 303 -13.50 2.13 29.69
CA LYS A 303 -13.56 1.42 28.40
C LYS A 303 -12.45 0.37 28.26
N SER A 304 -11.21 0.74 28.63
CA SER A 304 -10.06 -0.16 28.61
C SER A 304 -10.26 -1.36 29.55
N ASP A 305 -10.77 -1.13 30.75
CA ASP A 305 -11.03 -2.20 31.73
C ASP A 305 -12.17 -3.12 31.29
N LYS A 306 -13.24 -2.58 30.71
CA LYS A 306 -14.31 -3.37 30.08
C LYS A 306 -13.80 -4.23 28.94
N LEU A 307 -12.93 -3.68 28.10
CA LEU A 307 -12.33 -4.43 26.99
C LEU A 307 -11.40 -5.55 27.49
N ALA A 308 -10.62 -5.28 28.55
CA ALA A 308 -9.82 -6.31 29.21
C ALA A 308 -10.66 -7.47 29.76
N ALA A 309 -11.73 -7.14 30.49
CA ALA A 309 -12.63 -8.15 31.05
C ALA A 309 -13.27 -8.99 29.93
N LYS A 310 -13.62 -8.37 28.79
CA LYS A 310 -14.12 -9.08 27.62
C LYS A 310 -13.08 -10.03 27.02
N PHE A 311 -11.82 -9.61 26.91
CA PHE A 311 -10.74 -10.49 26.43
C PHE A 311 -10.55 -11.68 27.37
N GLU A 312 -10.51 -11.47 28.69
CA GLU A 312 -10.37 -12.53 29.67
C GLU A 312 -11.55 -13.53 29.60
N GLN A 313 -12.78 -13.03 29.50
CA GLN A 313 -13.96 -13.87 29.33
C GLN A 313 -13.92 -14.67 28.02
N ASN A 314 -13.46 -14.05 26.92
CA ASN A 314 -13.29 -14.75 25.64
C ASN A 314 -12.20 -15.82 25.72
N CYS A 315 -11.09 -15.59 26.44
CA CYS A 315 -10.06 -16.60 26.67
C CYS A 315 -10.60 -17.82 27.42
N ILE A 316 -11.44 -17.62 28.44
CA ILE A 316 -12.07 -18.74 29.18
C ILE A 316 -12.99 -19.54 28.26
N LYS A 317 -13.87 -18.85 27.51
CA LYS A 317 -14.78 -19.47 26.55
C LYS A 317 -14.05 -20.23 25.43
N LEU A 318 -12.95 -19.67 24.93
CA LEU A 318 -12.11 -20.32 23.92
C LEU A 318 -11.50 -21.62 24.44
N LYS A 319 -10.96 -21.62 25.67
CA LYS A 319 -10.43 -22.84 26.30
C LYS A 319 -11.50 -23.91 26.44
N GLN A 320 -12.71 -23.52 26.86
CA GLN A 320 -13.85 -24.44 26.97
C GLN A 320 -14.22 -25.04 25.60
N LEU A 321 -14.33 -24.20 24.57
CA LEU A 321 -14.61 -24.63 23.20
C LEU A 321 -13.54 -25.60 22.68
N THR A 322 -12.26 -25.31 22.89
CA THR A 322 -11.17 -26.19 22.46
C THR A 322 -11.32 -27.58 23.06
N VAL A 323 -11.57 -27.69 24.36
CA VAL A 323 -11.76 -28.98 25.05
C VAL A 323 -12.98 -29.72 24.48
N SER A 324 -14.14 -29.05 24.39
CA SER A 324 -15.35 -29.68 23.85
C SER A 324 -15.21 -30.11 22.39
N LEU A 325 -14.48 -29.34 21.57
CA LEU A 325 -14.23 -29.66 20.17
C LEU A 325 -13.23 -30.82 20.02
N GLU A 326 -12.19 -30.90 20.85
CA GLU A 326 -11.27 -32.04 20.88
C GLU A 326 -11.98 -33.34 21.27
N GLU A 327 -12.87 -33.29 22.27
CA GLU A 327 -13.71 -34.43 22.66
C GLU A 327 -14.64 -34.87 21.52
N ALA A 328 -15.28 -33.94 20.82
CA ALA A 328 -16.13 -34.25 19.67
C ALA A 328 -15.33 -34.85 18.49
N CYS A 329 -14.19 -34.25 18.14
CA CYS A 329 -13.31 -34.72 17.07
C CYS A 329 -12.76 -36.13 17.33
N THR A 330 -12.36 -36.41 18.57
CA THR A 330 -11.89 -37.76 18.95
C THR A 330 -13.02 -38.78 18.88
N ALA A 331 -14.24 -38.42 19.31
CA ALA A 331 -15.42 -39.27 19.18
C ALA A 331 -15.81 -39.55 17.71
N VAL A 332 -15.80 -38.54 16.83
CA VAL A 332 -16.02 -38.72 15.38
C VAL A 332 -14.98 -39.67 14.79
N THR A 333 -13.70 -39.42 15.05
CA THR A 333 -12.61 -40.25 14.52
C THR A 333 -12.71 -41.70 14.96
N ARG A 334 -13.13 -41.95 16.21
CA ARG A 334 -13.36 -43.30 16.73
C ARG A 334 -14.48 -44.01 15.98
N LEU A 335 -15.59 -43.32 15.70
CA LEU A 335 -16.72 -43.90 14.97
C LEU A 335 -16.43 -44.10 13.48
N GLU A 336 -15.70 -43.18 12.84
CA GLU A 336 -15.22 -43.35 11.45
C GLU A 336 -14.27 -44.54 11.30
N ARG A 337 -13.38 -44.78 12.27
CA ARG A 337 -12.55 -46.00 12.25
C ARG A 337 -13.38 -47.28 12.29
N ALA A 338 -14.53 -47.25 12.95
CA ALA A 338 -15.46 -48.36 12.96
C ALA A 338 -16.17 -48.56 11.61
N THR A 339 -16.21 -47.57 10.71
CA THR A 339 -16.74 -47.74 9.36
C THR A 339 -15.75 -48.41 8.41
N LEU A 340 -14.44 -48.28 8.68
CA LEU A 340 -13.38 -48.93 7.88
C LEU A 340 -13.37 -50.45 8.02
N THR A 341 -13.94 -50.98 9.10
CA THR A 341 -14.02 -52.43 9.34
C THR A 341 -15.25 -53.07 8.69
N TRP A 342 -16.09 -52.30 8.00
CA TRP A 342 -17.30 -52.81 7.36
C TRP A 342 -16.98 -53.68 6.13
N SER A 343 -17.35 -54.96 6.19
CA SER A 343 -17.27 -55.92 5.09
C SER A 343 -18.65 -56.20 4.49
N GLY A 344 -18.74 -56.68 3.24
CA GLY A 344 -20.03 -57.15 2.69
C GLY A 344 -20.55 -58.38 3.46
N PRO A 345 -21.87 -58.50 3.72
CA PRO A 345 -22.41 -59.70 4.35
C PRO A 345 -22.27 -60.90 3.42
N ARG A 346 -21.70 -62.02 3.89
CA ARG A 346 -21.55 -63.27 3.10
C ARG A 346 -22.77 -64.17 3.20
N SER A 347 -23.64 -63.92 4.17
CA SER A 347 -24.90 -64.61 4.36
C SER A 347 -25.96 -63.71 4.99
N ALA A 348 -27.24 -64.07 4.85
CA ALA A 348 -28.34 -63.37 5.50
C ALA A 348 -28.28 -63.45 7.05
N ALA A 349 -27.60 -64.47 7.62
CA ALA A 349 -27.37 -64.58 9.06
C ALA A 349 -26.31 -63.57 9.54
N GLU A 350 -25.21 -63.44 8.80
CA GLU A 350 -24.15 -62.45 9.05
C GLU A 350 -24.66 -61.02 8.85
N ALA A 351 -25.56 -60.79 7.87
CA ALA A 351 -26.22 -59.49 7.69
C ALA A 351 -27.03 -59.07 8.94
N ARG A 352 -27.72 -60.00 9.61
CA ARG A 352 -28.47 -59.71 10.85
C ARG A 352 -27.56 -59.42 12.04
N GLU A 353 -26.43 -60.11 12.14
CA GLU A 353 -25.42 -59.84 13.18
C GLU A 353 -24.77 -58.47 12.98
N LEU A 354 -24.42 -58.13 11.75
CA LEU A 354 -23.89 -56.80 11.39
C LEU A 354 -24.91 -55.68 11.61
N LEU A 355 -26.22 -55.93 11.43
CA LEU A 355 -27.29 -54.98 11.78
C LEU A 355 -27.39 -54.73 13.30
N ASN A 356 -27.09 -55.72 14.13
CA ASN A 356 -27.06 -55.53 15.59
C ASN A 356 -25.83 -54.72 16.02
N ASN A 357 -24.66 -54.97 15.42
CA ASN A 357 -23.44 -54.19 15.66
C ASN A 357 -23.61 -52.73 15.20
N LEU A 358 -24.29 -52.50 14.07
CA LEU A 358 -24.61 -51.16 13.58
C LEU A 358 -25.52 -50.39 14.56
N ARG A 359 -26.50 -51.08 15.17
CA ARG A 359 -27.40 -50.49 16.17
C ARG A 359 -26.66 -49.92 17.38
N SER A 360 -25.61 -50.60 17.84
CA SER A 360 -24.76 -50.11 18.94
C SER A 360 -23.97 -48.85 18.56
N LEU A 361 -23.57 -48.70 17.29
CA LEU A 361 -22.95 -47.47 16.79
C LEU A 361 -23.97 -46.33 16.66
N GLU A 362 -25.21 -46.63 16.25
CA GLU A 362 -26.29 -45.65 16.17
C GLU A 362 -26.65 -45.06 17.54
N GLU A 363 -26.58 -45.85 18.61
CA GLU A 363 -26.82 -45.38 19.98
C GLU A 363 -25.81 -44.32 20.46
N GLN A 364 -24.62 -44.26 19.85
CA GLN A 364 -23.57 -43.30 20.22
C GLN A 364 -23.68 -41.96 19.46
N LEU A 365 -24.44 -41.91 18.37
CA LEU A 365 -24.62 -40.70 17.54
C LEU A 365 -25.31 -39.54 18.29
N PRO A 366 -26.37 -39.73 19.09
CA PRO A 366 -27.06 -38.64 19.77
C PRO A 366 -26.22 -37.92 20.82
N GLN A 367 -25.25 -38.61 21.44
CA GLN A 367 -24.33 -37.99 22.39
C GLN A 367 -23.30 -37.12 21.65
N LEU A 368 -22.77 -37.62 20.53
CA LEU A 368 -21.87 -36.86 19.67
C LEU A 368 -22.55 -35.61 19.08
N GLN A 369 -23.80 -35.73 18.64
CA GLN A 369 -24.58 -34.60 18.12
C GLN A 369 -24.78 -33.51 19.16
N ARG A 370 -25.09 -33.89 20.42
CA ARG A 370 -25.22 -32.92 21.52
C ARG A 370 -23.92 -32.19 21.80
N SER A 371 -22.81 -32.91 21.93
CA SER A 371 -21.48 -32.32 22.15
C SER A 371 -21.08 -31.34 21.03
N LEU A 372 -21.39 -31.68 19.78
CA LEU A 372 -21.12 -30.81 18.65
C LEU A 372 -22.03 -29.59 18.59
N GLU A 373 -23.30 -29.71 19.01
CA GLU A 373 -24.23 -28.59 19.10
C GLU A 373 -23.82 -27.62 20.23
N ASP A 374 -23.38 -28.14 21.38
CA ASP A 374 -22.83 -27.33 22.46
C ASP A 374 -21.58 -26.56 22.00
N ALA A 375 -20.69 -27.21 21.25
CA ALA A 375 -19.52 -26.56 20.64
C ALA A 375 -19.91 -25.47 19.61
N LYS A 376 -20.97 -25.67 18.82
CA LYS A 376 -21.50 -24.64 17.91
C LYS A 376 -22.07 -23.45 18.65
N ILE A 377 -22.83 -23.68 19.74
CA ILE A 377 -23.37 -22.60 20.56
C ILE A 377 -22.23 -21.78 21.18
N GLN A 378 -21.20 -22.46 21.72
CA GLN A 378 -20.01 -21.81 22.27
C GLN A 378 -19.23 -21.00 21.21
N ALA A 379 -19.09 -21.53 20.00
CA ALA A 379 -18.47 -20.83 18.87
C ALA A 379 -19.29 -19.61 18.42
N HIS A 380 -20.62 -19.72 18.40
CA HIS A 380 -21.51 -18.60 18.06
C HIS A 380 -21.42 -17.45 19.08
N VAL A 381 -21.32 -17.77 20.37
CA VAL A 381 -21.12 -16.78 21.44
C VAL A 381 -19.79 -16.04 21.31
N LEU A 382 -18.75 -16.68 20.77
CA LEU A 382 -17.44 -16.05 20.51
C LEU A 382 -17.48 -15.14 19.27
N GLY A 383 -18.30 -15.47 18.26
CA GLY A 383 -18.47 -14.66 17.05
C GLY A 383 -17.13 -14.31 16.40
N ASN A 384 -16.84 -13.01 16.25
CA ASN A 384 -15.60 -12.52 15.64
C ASN A 384 -14.33 -12.81 16.45
N ALA A 385 -14.45 -13.22 17.72
CA ALA A 385 -13.31 -13.60 18.55
C ALA A 385 -12.88 -15.06 18.33
N LEU A 386 -13.57 -15.82 17.48
CA LEU A 386 -13.25 -17.20 17.17
C LEU A 386 -12.06 -17.28 16.19
N PRO A 387 -10.96 -17.97 16.54
CA PRO A 387 -9.87 -18.27 15.63
C PRO A 387 -10.30 -19.12 14.43
N ASN A 388 -9.80 -18.77 13.24
CA ASN A 388 -10.13 -19.47 11.99
C ASN A 388 -9.80 -20.97 12.00
N ASN A 389 -8.77 -21.39 12.75
CA ASN A 389 -8.42 -22.80 12.90
C ASN A 389 -9.50 -23.58 13.68
N LEU A 390 -10.00 -23.02 14.79
CA LEU A 390 -11.07 -23.64 15.58
C LEU A 390 -12.40 -23.63 14.82
N SER A 391 -12.68 -22.56 14.06
CA SER A 391 -13.84 -22.50 13.17
C SER A 391 -13.78 -23.59 12.10
N GLY A 392 -12.63 -23.75 11.43
CA GLY A 392 -12.43 -24.79 10.42
C GLY A 392 -12.50 -26.20 11.01
N GLN A 393 -11.94 -26.42 12.20
CA GLN A 393 -12.04 -27.71 12.90
C GLN A 393 -13.49 -28.05 13.29
N LEU A 394 -14.28 -27.07 13.72
CA LEU A 394 -15.70 -27.26 14.04
C LEU A 394 -16.51 -27.59 12.77
N GLU A 395 -16.26 -26.90 11.67
CA GLU A 395 -16.88 -27.18 10.37
C GLU A 395 -16.51 -28.56 9.82
N ASP A 396 -15.23 -28.93 9.89
CA ASP A 396 -14.72 -30.26 9.50
C ASP A 396 -15.37 -31.37 10.33
N CYS A 397 -15.33 -31.24 11.66
CA CYS A 397 -15.93 -32.21 12.57
C CYS A 397 -17.44 -32.37 12.31
N ASN A 398 -18.15 -31.27 11.99
CA ASN A 398 -19.56 -31.29 11.66
C ASN A 398 -19.86 -31.88 10.27
N ALA A 399 -18.99 -31.66 9.28
CA ALA A 399 -19.10 -32.31 7.97
C ALA A 399 -18.90 -33.83 8.09
N ARG A 400 -17.85 -34.24 8.81
CA ARG A 400 -17.52 -35.63 9.10
C ARG A 400 -18.63 -36.35 9.87
N CYS A 401 -19.22 -35.71 10.89
CA CYS A 401 -20.37 -36.27 11.61
C CYS A 401 -21.61 -36.47 10.72
N ARG A 402 -21.86 -35.57 9.74
CA ARG A 402 -22.93 -35.74 8.75
C ARG A 402 -22.63 -36.87 7.77
N ALA A 403 -21.39 -36.98 7.29
CA ALA A 403 -20.96 -38.07 6.42
C ALA A 403 -21.08 -39.43 7.13
N LEU A 404 -20.68 -39.50 8.40
CA LEU A 404 -20.84 -40.68 9.25
C LEU A 404 -22.32 -41.09 9.38
N HIS A 405 -23.23 -40.13 9.61
CA HIS A 405 -24.67 -40.41 9.64
C HIS A 405 -25.17 -40.99 8.31
N ALA A 406 -24.75 -40.41 7.18
CA ALA A 406 -25.13 -40.89 5.86
C ALA A 406 -24.59 -42.31 5.59
N ALA A 407 -23.33 -42.57 5.95
CA ALA A 407 -22.70 -43.88 5.79
C ALA A 407 -23.37 -44.96 6.66
N ILE A 408 -23.74 -44.63 7.90
CA ILE A 408 -24.48 -45.55 8.79
C ILE A 408 -25.87 -45.85 8.22
N LYS A 409 -26.58 -44.84 7.71
CA LYS A 409 -27.89 -45.01 7.07
C LYS A 409 -27.80 -45.89 5.82
N GLU A 410 -26.87 -45.61 4.91
CA GLU A 410 -26.65 -46.41 3.70
C GLU A 410 -26.29 -47.87 4.04
N ARG A 411 -25.40 -48.04 5.02
CA ARG A 411 -25.02 -49.37 5.50
C ARG A 411 -26.21 -50.14 6.09
N ARG A 412 -27.09 -49.46 6.83
CA ARG A 412 -28.35 -50.03 7.33
C ARG A 412 -29.22 -50.51 6.18
N ASP A 413 -29.42 -49.68 5.16
CA ASP A 413 -30.27 -49.99 4.02
C ASP A 413 -29.72 -51.20 3.23
N VAL A 414 -28.40 -51.25 2.99
CA VAL A 414 -27.70 -52.36 2.32
C VAL A 414 -27.78 -53.67 3.12
N LEU A 415 -27.57 -53.61 4.44
CA LEU A 415 -27.66 -54.82 5.27
C LEU A 415 -29.12 -55.30 5.41
N THR A 416 -30.09 -54.38 5.39
CA THR A 416 -31.52 -54.70 5.44
C THR A 416 -31.97 -55.39 4.15
N SER A 417 -31.59 -54.87 2.98
CA SER A 417 -31.88 -55.50 1.69
C SER A 417 -31.18 -56.86 1.54
N SER A 418 -29.91 -56.95 1.95
CA SER A 418 -29.13 -58.21 1.93
C SER A 418 -29.70 -59.28 2.88
N SER A 419 -30.40 -58.88 3.94
CA SER A 419 -31.07 -59.81 4.86
C SER A 419 -32.39 -60.38 4.31
N GLN A 420 -32.94 -59.77 3.26
CA GLN A 420 -34.21 -60.12 2.62
C GLN A 420 -34.07 -60.95 1.33
N GLY A 421 -32.85 -61.16 0.81
CA GLY A 421 -32.55 -62.21 -0.17
C GLY A 421 -32.28 -61.80 -1.62
N GLU A 422 -32.28 -60.50 -1.97
CA GLU A 422 -31.87 -60.04 -3.31
C GLU A 422 -30.42 -59.54 -3.30
N ILE A 423 -29.49 -60.38 -3.75
CA ILE A 423 -28.12 -59.95 -4.07
C ILE A 423 -28.10 -59.58 -5.56
N SER A 424 -28.48 -58.35 -5.88
CA SER A 424 -28.07 -57.75 -7.16
C SER A 424 -26.66 -57.17 -6.99
N PRO A 425 -25.69 -57.46 -7.87
CA PRO A 425 -24.49 -56.64 -7.94
C PRO A 425 -24.93 -55.23 -8.35
N GLY A 426 -24.38 -54.20 -7.70
CA GLY A 426 -24.78 -52.81 -7.94
C GLY A 426 -24.68 -52.37 -9.41
N PRO A 427 -25.17 -51.16 -9.75
CA PRO A 427 -25.20 -50.69 -11.14
C PRO A 427 -23.80 -50.69 -11.77
N SER A 428 -23.61 -51.53 -12.79
CA SER A 428 -22.40 -51.59 -13.60
C SER A 428 -22.33 -50.38 -14.54
N SER A 429 -21.17 -49.73 -14.66
CA SER A 429 -20.90 -48.64 -15.60
C SER A 429 -20.86 -49.09 -17.07
N VAL A 430 -20.69 -50.40 -17.29
CA VAL A 430 -20.66 -51.03 -18.62
C VAL A 430 -21.85 -51.95 -18.82
N GLN A 431 -22.31 -52.00 -20.08
CA GLN A 431 -23.39 -52.87 -20.53
C GLN A 431 -22.82 -54.06 -21.32
N PRO A 432 -23.47 -55.23 -21.32
CA PRO A 432 -23.08 -56.36 -22.17
C PRO A 432 -22.95 -55.93 -23.64
N PRO A 433 -21.93 -56.40 -24.40
CA PRO A 433 -21.00 -57.49 -24.12
C PRO A 433 -19.76 -57.11 -23.29
N TRP A 434 -19.72 -55.91 -22.70
CA TRP A 434 -18.58 -55.44 -21.94
C TRP A 434 -18.67 -55.79 -20.45
N GLU A 435 -17.55 -56.21 -19.88
CA GLU A 435 -17.36 -56.45 -18.46
C GLU A 435 -16.24 -55.58 -17.90
N ARG A 436 -16.46 -55.02 -16.70
CA ARG A 436 -15.47 -54.26 -15.96
C ARG A 436 -14.78 -55.16 -14.93
N ALA A 437 -13.47 -55.26 -15.03
CA ALA A 437 -12.62 -55.98 -14.07
C ALA A 437 -11.56 -55.05 -13.47
N THR A 438 -10.82 -55.51 -12.47
CA THR A 438 -9.77 -54.71 -11.80
C THR A 438 -8.49 -55.51 -11.60
N THR A 439 -7.34 -54.85 -11.73
CA THR A 439 -6.02 -55.42 -11.41
C THR A 439 -5.85 -55.59 -9.89
N PRO A 440 -4.79 -56.26 -9.39
CA PRO A 440 -4.48 -56.33 -7.96
C PRO A 440 -4.36 -54.95 -7.29
N ASN A 441 -3.83 -53.97 -8.03
CA ASN A 441 -3.72 -52.56 -7.61
C ASN A 441 -5.03 -51.78 -7.79
N LYS A 442 -6.15 -52.47 -8.01
CA LYS A 442 -7.50 -51.92 -8.18
C LYS A 442 -7.69 -51.02 -9.41
N VAL A 443 -6.75 -51.03 -10.36
CA VAL A 443 -6.89 -50.31 -11.63
C VAL A 443 -7.95 -50.99 -12.49
N PRO A 444 -8.98 -50.28 -12.97
CA PRO A 444 -10.01 -50.86 -13.83
C PRO A 444 -9.47 -51.21 -15.23
N TYR A 445 -9.96 -52.31 -15.80
CA TYR A 445 -9.80 -52.68 -17.20
C TYR A 445 -11.10 -53.32 -17.72
N TYR A 446 -11.28 -53.35 -19.03
CA TYR A 446 -12.54 -53.69 -19.67
C TYR A 446 -12.36 -54.85 -20.65
N ILE A 447 -13.25 -55.84 -20.56
CA ILE A 447 -13.24 -57.04 -21.37
C ILE A 447 -14.44 -56.98 -22.30
N ASN A 448 -14.21 -57.07 -23.61
CA ASN A 448 -15.29 -57.23 -24.58
C ASN A 448 -15.45 -58.71 -24.92
N HIS A 449 -16.53 -59.33 -24.44
CA HIS A 449 -16.81 -60.74 -24.67
C HIS A 449 -17.23 -61.06 -26.11
N SER A 450 -17.64 -60.05 -26.89
CA SER A 450 -18.02 -60.26 -28.31
C SER A 450 -16.81 -60.30 -29.25
N THR A 451 -15.72 -59.62 -28.90
CA THR A 451 -14.49 -59.56 -29.70
C THR A 451 -13.32 -60.28 -29.02
N GLU A 452 -13.52 -60.81 -27.82
CA GLU A 452 -12.50 -61.47 -26.98
C GLU A 452 -11.26 -60.61 -26.69
N THR A 453 -11.44 -59.28 -26.68
CA THR A 453 -10.35 -58.31 -26.47
C THR A 453 -10.43 -57.64 -25.11
N THR A 454 -9.28 -57.40 -24.49
CA THR A 454 -9.15 -56.60 -23.26
C THR A 454 -8.58 -55.22 -23.56
N HIS A 455 -9.13 -54.20 -22.91
CA HIS A 455 -8.78 -52.80 -23.10
C HIS A 455 -8.56 -52.12 -21.75
N TRP A 456 -7.59 -51.22 -21.67
CA TRP A 456 -7.43 -50.34 -20.51
C TRP A 456 -8.46 -49.22 -20.47
N ASP A 457 -8.96 -48.82 -21.63
CA ASP A 457 -9.90 -47.73 -21.78
C ASP A 457 -11.34 -48.21 -21.77
N HIS A 458 -12.20 -47.39 -21.15
CA HIS A 458 -13.62 -47.64 -21.11
C HIS A 458 -14.20 -47.62 -22.54
N PRO A 459 -15.24 -48.42 -22.88
CA PRO A 459 -15.80 -48.45 -24.24
C PRO A 459 -16.19 -47.07 -24.78
N GLN A 460 -16.82 -46.25 -23.94
CA GLN A 460 -17.13 -44.85 -24.31
C GLN A 460 -15.90 -43.94 -24.41
N MET A 461 -14.78 -44.30 -23.77
CA MET A 461 -13.50 -43.59 -23.94
C MET A 461 -12.86 -43.95 -25.28
N LEU A 462 -12.98 -45.20 -25.74
CA LEU A 462 -12.53 -45.61 -27.07
C LEU A 462 -13.32 -44.87 -28.17
N GLU A 463 -14.65 -44.80 -28.04
CA GLU A 463 -15.50 -44.00 -28.92
C GLU A 463 -15.13 -42.51 -28.90
N LEU A 464 -14.88 -41.97 -27.69
CA LEU A 464 -14.45 -40.59 -27.53
C LEU A 464 -13.12 -40.37 -28.24
N ALA A 465 -12.11 -41.21 -28.02
CA ALA A 465 -10.80 -41.12 -28.66
C ALA A 465 -10.91 -41.13 -30.20
N ALA A 466 -11.74 -42.01 -30.76
CA ALA A 466 -12.03 -42.04 -32.20
C ALA A 466 -12.66 -40.72 -32.69
N SER A 467 -13.60 -40.15 -31.93
CA SER A 467 -14.22 -38.85 -32.28
C SER A 467 -13.22 -37.68 -32.24
N LEU A 468 -12.23 -37.73 -31.34
CA LEU A 468 -11.21 -36.68 -31.22
C LEU A 468 -10.29 -36.62 -32.44
N LEU A 469 -10.10 -37.73 -33.17
CA LEU A 469 -9.31 -37.76 -34.41
C LEU A 469 -9.92 -36.91 -35.52
N GLN A 470 -11.26 -36.79 -35.57
CA GLN A 470 -11.95 -35.96 -36.56
C GLN A 470 -11.61 -34.47 -36.42
N LEU A 471 -11.16 -34.05 -35.23
CA LEU A 471 -10.74 -32.67 -34.96
C LEU A 471 -9.33 -32.37 -35.46
N ASN A 472 -8.58 -33.36 -35.96
CA ASN A 472 -7.24 -33.16 -36.54
C ASN A 472 -7.25 -32.28 -37.80
N GLU A 473 -8.40 -32.18 -38.48
CA GLU A 473 -8.63 -31.27 -39.61
C GLU A 473 -8.50 -29.78 -39.25
N VAL A 474 -8.60 -29.43 -37.96
CA VAL A 474 -8.42 -28.06 -37.50
C VAL A 474 -6.95 -27.67 -37.61
N ARG A 475 -6.65 -26.74 -38.53
CA ARG A 475 -5.27 -26.32 -38.84
C ARG A 475 -4.51 -25.75 -37.64
N PHE A 476 -5.18 -24.99 -36.78
CA PHE A 476 -4.55 -24.26 -35.68
C PHE A 476 -4.50 -25.11 -34.40
N SER A 477 -3.30 -25.41 -33.90
CA SER A 477 -3.07 -26.30 -32.75
C SER A 477 -3.82 -25.84 -31.49
N ALA A 478 -3.75 -24.56 -31.12
CA ALA A 478 -4.43 -24.06 -29.92
C ALA A 478 -5.95 -24.30 -29.94
N TYR A 479 -6.61 -24.10 -31.10
CA TYR A 479 -8.04 -24.38 -31.26
C TYR A 479 -8.33 -25.88 -31.33
N ARG A 480 -7.48 -26.66 -32.02
CA ARG A 480 -7.62 -28.11 -32.10
C ARG A 480 -7.56 -28.75 -30.72
N THR A 481 -6.55 -28.41 -29.92
CA THR A 481 -6.40 -28.88 -28.52
C THR A 481 -7.59 -28.44 -27.68
N ALA A 482 -8.02 -27.18 -27.78
CA ALA A 482 -9.18 -26.68 -27.06
C ALA A 482 -10.49 -27.40 -27.42
N LEU A 483 -10.74 -27.67 -28.70
CA LEU A 483 -11.93 -28.40 -29.16
C LEU A 483 -11.91 -29.87 -28.70
N LYS A 484 -10.76 -30.53 -28.79
CA LYS A 484 -10.58 -31.89 -28.27
C LYS A 484 -10.89 -31.93 -26.78
N LEU A 485 -10.29 -31.01 -26.03
CA LEU A 485 -10.47 -30.91 -24.58
C LEU A 485 -11.90 -30.53 -24.19
N ARG A 486 -12.59 -29.70 -24.98
CA ARG A 486 -14.01 -29.37 -24.79
C ARG A 486 -14.92 -30.59 -25.00
N THR A 487 -14.60 -31.43 -25.99
CA THR A 487 -15.33 -32.68 -26.26
C THR A 487 -15.19 -33.66 -25.10
N ILE A 488 -13.96 -33.81 -24.57
CA ILE A 488 -13.68 -34.57 -23.34
C ILE A 488 -14.46 -33.99 -22.16
N GLN A 489 -14.36 -32.67 -21.93
CA GLN A 489 -15.02 -31.99 -20.83
C GLN A 489 -16.53 -32.30 -20.75
N LYS A 490 -17.22 -32.26 -21.91
CA LYS A 490 -18.65 -32.57 -22.03
C LYS A 490 -18.95 -34.05 -21.80
N LYS A 491 -18.17 -34.95 -22.41
CA LYS A 491 -18.41 -36.40 -22.29
C LYS A 491 -18.18 -36.89 -20.86
N LEU A 492 -17.26 -36.26 -20.12
CA LEU A 492 -17.01 -36.52 -18.71
C LEU A 492 -18.00 -35.79 -17.78
N CYS A 493 -18.86 -34.91 -18.28
CA CYS A 493 -19.77 -34.06 -17.49
C CYS A 493 -19.06 -33.10 -16.51
N LEU A 494 -17.76 -32.85 -16.70
CA LEU A 494 -16.98 -31.91 -15.87
C LEU A 494 -17.36 -30.45 -16.13
N ASP A 495 -18.04 -30.16 -17.24
CA ASP A 495 -18.59 -28.83 -17.54
C ASP A 495 -19.83 -28.46 -16.72
N PHE A 496 -20.40 -29.40 -15.97
CA PHE A 496 -21.41 -29.14 -14.93
C PHE A 496 -20.81 -28.99 -13.53
N VAL A 497 -19.58 -29.49 -13.32
CA VAL A 497 -18.91 -29.47 -12.03
C VAL A 497 -18.29 -28.10 -11.78
N ALA A 498 -18.86 -27.30 -10.86
CA ALA A 498 -18.29 -26.01 -10.52
C ALA A 498 -16.98 -26.13 -9.71
N LEU A 499 -16.06 -25.18 -9.88
CA LEU A 499 -14.75 -25.18 -9.20
C LEU A 499 -14.87 -25.21 -7.65
N ASN A 500 -15.89 -24.58 -7.08
CA ASN A 500 -16.13 -24.61 -5.64
C ASN A 500 -16.50 -26.03 -5.14
N VAL A 501 -17.34 -26.77 -5.88
CA VAL A 501 -17.71 -28.15 -5.56
C VAL A 501 -16.47 -29.05 -5.53
N ILE A 502 -15.55 -28.87 -6.48
CA ILE A 502 -14.27 -29.59 -6.51
C ILE A 502 -13.43 -29.25 -5.28
N SER A 503 -13.29 -27.96 -4.96
CA SER A 503 -12.51 -27.53 -3.79
C SER A 503 -13.09 -28.05 -2.48
N GLU A 504 -14.42 -27.98 -2.33
CA GLU A 504 -15.13 -28.49 -1.15
C GLU A 504 -14.97 -30.01 -1.03
N SER A 505 -15.08 -30.75 -2.13
CA SER A 505 -14.87 -32.20 -2.14
C SER A 505 -13.45 -32.59 -1.75
N PHE A 506 -12.43 -31.88 -2.24
CA PHE A 506 -11.05 -32.13 -1.81
C PHE A 506 -10.83 -31.86 -0.32
N ASP A 507 -11.47 -30.83 0.22
CA ASP A 507 -11.40 -30.49 1.65
C ASP A 507 -12.13 -31.57 2.48
N LEU A 508 -13.32 -32.01 2.08
CA LEU A 508 -14.10 -33.10 2.70
C LEU A 508 -13.32 -34.42 2.79
N HIS A 509 -12.47 -34.72 1.81
CA HIS A 509 -11.63 -35.92 1.78
C HIS A 509 -10.23 -35.70 2.37
N GLY A 510 -9.99 -34.57 3.05
CA GLY A 510 -8.73 -34.31 3.75
C GLY A 510 -7.53 -34.08 2.82
N LEU A 511 -7.75 -33.75 1.55
CA LEU A 511 -6.68 -33.55 0.56
C LEU A 511 -6.12 -32.11 0.59
N ARG A 512 -6.64 -31.23 1.43
CA ARG A 512 -6.20 -29.83 1.55
C ARG A 512 -4.73 -29.74 1.93
N ALA A 513 -3.96 -28.96 1.17
CA ALA A 513 -2.51 -28.76 1.36
C ALA A 513 -1.63 -30.04 1.34
N GLN A 514 -2.16 -31.20 0.92
CA GLN A 514 -1.42 -32.48 0.84
C GLN A 514 -0.95 -32.81 -0.58
N ASN A 515 -0.46 -31.82 -1.33
CA ASN A 515 -0.25 -31.96 -2.78
C ASN A 515 0.86 -32.96 -3.18
N ASP A 516 1.80 -33.26 -2.28
CA ASP A 516 2.88 -34.23 -2.48
C ASP A 516 2.47 -35.68 -2.15
N LYS A 517 1.30 -35.91 -1.54
CA LYS A 517 0.81 -37.25 -1.21
C LYS A 517 0.39 -38.01 -2.47
N ILE A 518 0.49 -39.33 -2.44
CA ILE A 518 -0.01 -40.26 -3.47
C ILE A 518 -1.43 -40.71 -3.09
N LEU A 519 -2.37 -40.61 -4.01
CA LEU A 519 -3.68 -41.29 -3.95
C LEU A 519 -3.60 -42.63 -4.65
N ASP A 520 -4.31 -43.62 -4.10
CA ASP A 520 -4.62 -44.86 -4.81
C ASP A 520 -5.96 -44.74 -5.58
N VAL A 521 -6.26 -45.75 -6.40
CA VAL A 521 -7.48 -45.78 -7.22
C VAL A 521 -8.76 -45.73 -6.37
N ALA A 522 -8.76 -46.34 -5.18
CA ALA A 522 -9.95 -46.38 -4.33
C ALA A 522 -10.28 -44.98 -3.80
N ASP A 523 -9.27 -44.25 -3.32
CA ASP A 523 -9.39 -42.87 -2.87
C ASP A 523 -9.83 -41.94 -4.02
N MET A 524 -9.27 -42.12 -5.23
CA MET A 524 -9.70 -41.37 -6.41
C MET A 524 -11.19 -41.58 -6.72
N ILE A 525 -11.67 -42.83 -6.69
CA ILE A 525 -13.07 -43.18 -6.93
C ILE A 525 -13.98 -42.54 -5.86
N LEU A 526 -13.58 -42.58 -4.59
CA LEU A 526 -14.36 -41.98 -3.50
C LEU A 526 -14.56 -40.48 -3.70
N VAL A 527 -13.49 -39.76 -4.04
CA VAL A 527 -13.56 -38.32 -4.31
C VAL A 527 -14.42 -38.02 -5.54
N LEU A 528 -14.23 -38.77 -6.64
CA LEU A 528 -15.03 -38.60 -7.86
C LEU A 528 -16.53 -38.87 -7.61
N ARG A 529 -16.86 -39.90 -6.82
CA ARG A 529 -18.26 -40.19 -6.43
C ARG A 529 -18.86 -39.06 -5.62
N ALA A 530 -18.12 -38.47 -4.69
CA ALA A 530 -18.59 -37.31 -3.94
C ALA A 530 -18.85 -36.10 -4.86
N ILE A 531 -17.94 -35.83 -5.80
CA ILE A 531 -18.09 -34.75 -6.78
C ILE A 531 -19.35 -34.97 -7.64
N TYR A 532 -19.49 -36.11 -8.30
CA TYR A 532 -20.65 -36.36 -9.18
C TYR A 532 -21.95 -36.57 -8.42
N GLY A 533 -21.91 -37.16 -7.22
CA GLY A 533 -23.08 -37.33 -6.35
C GLY A 533 -23.69 -35.99 -5.92
N SER A 534 -22.85 -34.99 -5.66
CA SER A 534 -23.33 -33.63 -5.33
C SER A 534 -24.07 -32.94 -6.48
N ILE A 535 -23.73 -33.28 -7.73
CA ILE A 535 -24.32 -32.69 -8.94
C ILE A 535 -25.58 -33.43 -9.36
N ALA A 536 -25.60 -34.76 -9.21
CA ALA A 536 -26.77 -35.58 -9.49
C ALA A 536 -28.00 -35.14 -8.66
N LEU A 537 -27.78 -34.64 -7.44
CA LEU A 537 -28.84 -34.08 -6.59
C LEU A 537 -29.37 -32.70 -7.06
N GLN A 538 -28.61 -31.98 -7.90
CA GLN A 538 -28.93 -30.61 -8.33
C GLN A 538 -29.59 -30.55 -9.71
N GLN A 539 -29.52 -31.61 -10.52
CA GLN A 539 -30.08 -31.64 -11.89
C GLN A 539 -31.34 -32.52 -11.98
N GLU A 540 -32.52 -31.90 -11.94
CA GLU A 540 -33.80 -32.59 -12.12
C GLU A 540 -34.15 -32.92 -13.59
N THR A 541 -33.53 -32.22 -14.55
CA THR A 541 -33.94 -32.24 -15.98
C THR A 541 -33.10 -33.15 -16.88
N ASN A 542 -31.93 -33.60 -16.42
CA ASN A 542 -31.07 -34.52 -17.17
C ASN A 542 -30.29 -35.40 -16.17
N PRO A 543 -30.68 -36.66 -15.95
CA PRO A 543 -30.04 -37.50 -14.92
C PRO A 543 -28.61 -37.86 -15.34
N ILE A 544 -27.64 -37.54 -14.49
CA ILE A 544 -26.24 -37.93 -14.68
C ILE A 544 -26.06 -39.37 -14.20
N ASP A 545 -25.52 -40.23 -15.07
CA ASP A 545 -25.08 -41.58 -14.70
C ASP A 545 -23.78 -41.48 -13.89
N VAL A 546 -23.92 -41.42 -12.56
CA VAL A 546 -22.80 -41.24 -11.64
C VAL A 546 -21.74 -42.36 -11.78
N PRO A 547 -22.09 -43.66 -11.78
CA PRO A 547 -21.12 -44.74 -12.03
C PRO A 547 -20.31 -44.55 -13.32
N LEU A 548 -20.97 -44.24 -14.44
CA LEU A 548 -20.30 -44.03 -15.73
C LEU A 548 -19.37 -42.80 -15.70
N CYS A 549 -19.83 -41.67 -15.16
CA CYS A 549 -19.02 -40.45 -15.07
C CYS A 549 -17.77 -40.63 -14.21
N VAL A 550 -17.87 -41.38 -13.11
CA VAL A 550 -16.73 -41.71 -12.24
C VAL A 550 -15.70 -42.54 -12.99
N ASP A 551 -16.11 -43.61 -13.67
CA ASP A 551 -15.18 -44.48 -14.41
C ASP A 551 -14.56 -43.77 -15.62
N MET A 552 -15.34 -42.94 -16.34
CA MET A 552 -14.83 -42.13 -17.46
C MET A 552 -13.81 -41.07 -17.00
N ALA A 553 -14.09 -40.37 -15.89
CA ALA A 553 -13.17 -39.38 -15.34
C ALA A 553 -11.90 -40.01 -14.77
N LEU A 554 -12.02 -41.14 -14.07
CA LEU A 554 -10.89 -41.91 -13.58
C LEU A 554 -10.02 -42.40 -14.75
N ASN A 555 -10.62 -43.01 -15.77
CA ASN A 555 -9.91 -43.51 -16.94
C ASN A 555 -9.15 -42.37 -17.66
N TRP A 556 -9.76 -41.20 -17.82
CA TRP A 556 -9.08 -40.01 -18.36
C TRP A 556 -7.89 -39.56 -17.51
N LEU A 557 -8.05 -39.45 -16.18
CA LEU A 557 -6.99 -39.00 -15.28
C LEU A 557 -5.80 -39.97 -15.27
N LEU A 558 -6.08 -41.28 -15.28
CA LEU A 558 -5.04 -42.30 -15.39
C LEU A 558 -4.34 -42.24 -16.77
N ASN A 559 -5.08 -41.98 -17.86
CA ASN A 559 -4.46 -41.82 -19.18
C ASN A 559 -3.49 -40.64 -19.24
N VAL A 560 -3.84 -39.52 -18.59
CA VAL A 560 -3.01 -38.31 -18.60
C VAL A 560 -1.81 -38.43 -17.66
N TYR A 561 -1.99 -39.01 -16.47
CA TYR A 561 -1.01 -38.89 -15.38
C TYR A 561 -0.43 -40.21 -14.86
N ASP A 562 -0.99 -41.36 -15.23
CA ASP A 562 -0.53 -42.71 -14.86
C ASP A 562 -0.58 -43.66 -16.07
N SER A 563 0.14 -43.31 -17.14
CA SER A 563 0.18 -44.10 -18.37
C SER A 563 0.76 -45.51 -18.16
N GLN A 564 1.51 -45.72 -17.08
CA GLN A 564 2.07 -47.01 -16.67
C GLN A 564 1.06 -47.88 -15.91
N ARG A 565 -0.14 -47.37 -15.61
CA ARG A 565 -1.20 -48.08 -14.88
C ARG A 565 -0.73 -48.63 -13.53
N THR A 566 0.06 -47.85 -12.82
CA THR A 566 0.52 -48.19 -11.46
C THR A 566 -0.63 -48.21 -10.45
N GLY A 567 -1.67 -47.42 -10.71
CA GLY A 567 -2.80 -47.19 -9.80
C GLY A 567 -2.52 -46.11 -8.76
N GLN A 568 -1.46 -45.33 -8.95
CA GLN A 568 -1.00 -44.30 -8.02
C GLN A 568 -0.91 -42.95 -8.72
N LEU A 569 -1.45 -41.91 -8.09
CA LEU A 569 -1.46 -40.56 -8.65
C LEU A 569 -1.16 -39.52 -7.58
N ARG A 570 -0.33 -38.53 -7.87
CA ARG A 570 -0.10 -37.42 -6.94
C ARG A 570 -1.37 -36.59 -6.75
N VAL A 571 -1.62 -36.15 -5.51
CA VAL A 571 -2.72 -35.23 -5.19
C VAL A 571 -2.67 -33.99 -6.07
N LEU A 572 -1.50 -33.40 -6.30
CA LEU A 572 -1.35 -32.25 -7.20
C LEU A 572 -1.91 -32.53 -8.60
N SER A 573 -1.48 -33.61 -9.23
CA SER A 573 -1.85 -33.97 -10.61
C SER A 573 -3.35 -34.28 -10.71
N PHE A 574 -3.91 -34.98 -9.72
CA PHE A 574 -5.34 -35.23 -9.60
C PHE A 574 -6.16 -33.92 -9.53
N LYS A 575 -5.71 -32.96 -8.70
CA LYS A 575 -6.36 -31.65 -8.58
C LYS A 575 -6.26 -30.82 -9.85
N VAL A 576 -5.08 -30.78 -10.49
CA VAL A 576 -4.85 -30.03 -11.73
C VAL A 576 -5.77 -30.53 -12.85
N GLY A 577 -5.84 -31.86 -13.06
CA GLY A 577 -6.68 -32.46 -14.09
C GLY A 577 -8.16 -32.12 -13.95
N LEU A 578 -8.70 -32.19 -12.74
CA LEU A 578 -10.10 -31.84 -12.46
C LEU A 578 -10.36 -30.33 -12.51
N THR A 579 -9.43 -29.52 -11.99
CA THR A 579 -9.57 -28.05 -11.97
C THR A 579 -9.65 -27.48 -13.39
N ILE A 580 -8.78 -27.94 -14.30
CA ILE A 580 -8.73 -27.43 -15.69
C ILE A 580 -10.06 -27.69 -16.40
N LEU A 581 -10.63 -28.88 -16.22
CA LEU A 581 -11.86 -29.31 -16.88
C LEU A 581 -13.15 -28.88 -16.16
N SER A 582 -13.07 -28.32 -14.96
CA SER A 582 -14.24 -27.83 -14.23
C SER A 582 -14.96 -26.66 -14.90
N LYS A 583 -16.16 -26.34 -14.44
CA LYS A 583 -16.88 -25.09 -14.75
C LYS A 583 -16.41 -23.98 -13.82
N GLY A 584 -16.03 -22.83 -14.39
CA GLY A 584 -15.66 -21.65 -13.62
C GLY A 584 -15.04 -20.54 -14.49
N HIS A 585 -14.87 -19.34 -13.93
CA HIS A 585 -14.15 -18.28 -14.61
C HIS A 585 -12.67 -18.64 -14.75
N LEU A 586 -12.07 -18.25 -15.88
CA LEU A 586 -10.67 -18.57 -16.20
C LEU A 586 -9.71 -18.03 -15.13
N GLU A 587 -9.92 -16.79 -14.68
CA GLU A 587 -9.06 -16.15 -13.68
C GLU A 587 -9.13 -16.86 -12.32
N ASP A 588 -10.30 -17.38 -11.93
CA ASP A 588 -10.47 -18.13 -10.68
C ASP A 588 -9.74 -19.48 -10.73
N LYS A 589 -9.79 -20.17 -11.88
CA LYS A 589 -9.00 -21.38 -12.11
C LYS A 589 -7.51 -21.08 -12.02
N TYR A 590 -7.04 -19.97 -12.61
CA TYR A 590 -5.63 -19.58 -12.52
C TYR A 590 -5.19 -19.30 -11.08
N ARG A 591 -6.01 -18.57 -10.31
CA ARG A 591 -5.76 -18.35 -8.88
C ARG A 591 -5.74 -19.65 -8.10
N TYR A 592 -6.64 -20.57 -8.38
CA TYR A 592 -6.69 -21.87 -7.72
C TYR A 592 -5.45 -22.70 -8.06
N LEU A 593 -5.05 -22.80 -9.32
CA LEU A 593 -3.83 -23.50 -9.75
C LEU A 593 -2.58 -22.93 -9.06
N PHE A 594 -2.47 -21.61 -8.94
CA PHE A 594 -1.36 -21.00 -8.20
C PHE A 594 -1.43 -21.32 -6.70
N ARG A 595 -2.62 -21.30 -6.09
CA ARG A 595 -2.83 -21.65 -4.68
C ARG A 595 -2.37 -23.09 -4.37
N LEU A 596 -2.44 -24.01 -5.33
CA LEU A 596 -1.94 -25.38 -5.15
C LEU A 596 -0.42 -25.43 -4.96
N ILE A 597 0.32 -24.46 -5.47
CA ILE A 597 1.79 -24.44 -5.38
C ILE A 597 2.35 -23.33 -4.48
N ALA A 598 1.49 -22.44 -4.00
CA ALA A 598 1.89 -21.38 -3.08
C ALA A 598 2.19 -21.92 -1.68
N ASP A 599 3.21 -21.37 -1.04
CA ASP A 599 3.57 -21.65 0.35
C ASP A 599 2.71 -20.85 1.36
N LEU A 600 3.04 -20.97 2.65
CA LEU A 600 2.40 -20.24 3.74
C LEU A 600 2.49 -18.71 3.58
N GLN A 601 3.46 -18.21 2.81
CA GLN A 601 3.66 -16.80 2.51
C GLN A 601 2.98 -16.36 1.19
N GLN A 602 2.19 -17.25 0.56
CA GLN A 602 1.54 -17.02 -0.75
C GLN A 602 2.54 -16.85 -1.91
N LYS A 603 3.72 -17.48 -1.81
CA LYS A 603 4.77 -17.44 -2.83
C LYS A 603 5.08 -18.84 -3.39
N ALA A 604 5.55 -18.88 -4.63
CA ALA A 604 5.97 -20.12 -5.30
C ALA A 604 7.36 -19.96 -5.91
N ASP A 605 8.23 -20.94 -5.65
CA ASP A 605 9.59 -21.00 -6.19
C ASP A 605 9.62 -21.62 -7.61
N GLN A 606 10.79 -21.61 -8.25
CA GLN A 606 11.00 -22.19 -9.59
C GLN A 606 10.56 -23.66 -9.66
N ARG A 607 10.87 -24.47 -8.65
CA ARG A 607 10.57 -25.90 -8.62
C ARG A 607 9.07 -26.16 -8.56
N LYS A 608 8.36 -25.45 -7.69
CA LYS A 608 6.90 -25.56 -7.51
C LYS A 608 6.16 -25.10 -8.76
N LEU A 609 6.61 -24.00 -9.39
CA LEU A 609 6.08 -23.57 -10.68
C LEU A 609 6.33 -24.63 -11.77
N GLY A 610 7.52 -25.22 -11.79
CA GLY A 610 7.86 -26.28 -12.73
C GLY A 610 6.96 -27.50 -12.59
N LEU A 611 6.71 -27.97 -11.37
CA LEU A 611 5.79 -29.09 -11.10
C LEU A 611 4.37 -28.82 -11.62
N LEU A 612 3.84 -27.60 -11.41
CA LEU A 612 2.54 -27.22 -11.95
C LEU A 612 2.53 -27.24 -13.48
N LEU A 613 3.50 -26.59 -14.13
CA LEU A 613 3.54 -26.53 -15.59
C LEU A 613 3.72 -27.91 -16.22
N HIS A 614 4.53 -28.77 -15.60
CA HIS A 614 4.67 -30.17 -16.00
C HIS A 614 3.32 -30.90 -15.99
N ASP A 615 2.54 -30.79 -14.91
CA ASP A 615 1.25 -31.46 -14.79
C ASP A 615 0.18 -30.86 -15.73
N VAL A 616 0.24 -29.56 -16.00
CA VAL A 616 -0.67 -28.92 -16.98
C VAL A 616 -0.35 -29.37 -18.41
N LEU A 617 0.93 -29.54 -18.74
CA LEU A 617 1.38 -29.93 -20.09
C LEU A 617 1.21 -31.42 -20.42
N GLN A 618 0.98 -32.28 -19.42
CA GLN A 618 0.60 -33.68 -19.68
C GLN A 618 -0.73 -33.78 -20.44
N ILE A 619 -1.65 -32.82 -20.28
CA ILE A 619 -2.94 -32.83 -20.98
C ILE A 619 -2.74 -32.71 -22.51
N PRO A 620 -2.07 -31.67 -23.05
CA PRO A 620 -1.72 -31.62 -24.47
C PRO A 620 -0.88 -32.81 -24.94
N ARG A 621 -0.01 -33.38 -24.09
CA ARG A 621 0.77 -34.58 -24.41
C ARG A 621 -0.14 -35.77 -24.68
N GLN A 622 -1.11 -36.03 -23.81
CA GLN A 622 -2.09 -37.11 -23.99
C GLN A 622 -2.96 -36.91 -25.24
N LEU A 623 -3.14 -35.68 -25.70
CA LEU A 623 -3.86 -35.35 -26.94
C LEU A 623 -2.99 -35.41 -28.21
N GLY A 624 -1.69 -35.67 -28.07
CA GLY A 624 -0.72 -35.67 -29.17
C GLY A 624 -0.33 -34.28 -29.68
N GLU A 625 -0.50 -33.23 -28.87
CA GLU A 625 -0.36 -31.83 -29.29
C GLU A 625 0.82 -31.11 -28.62
N VAL A 626 1.57 -31.77 -27.73
CA VAL A 626 2.62 -31.15 -26.90
C VAL A 626 3.72 -30.44 -27.71
N ALA A 627 4.06 -30.94 -28.90
CA ALA A 627 5.06 -30.34 -29.77
C ALA A 627 4.70 -28.90 -30.19
N ALA A 628 3.41 -28.56 -30.24
CA ALA A 628 2.97 -27.20 -30.57
C ALA A 628 3.14 -26.20 -29.40
N PHE A 629 3.33 -26.69 -28.18
CA PHE A 629 3.29 -25.91 -26.94
C PHE A 629 4.62 -25.93 -26.16
N GLY A 630 5.74 -26.20 -26.84
CA GLY A 630 7.09 -26.17 -26.24
C GLY A 630 7.67 -27.54 -25.87
N GLY A 631 7.00 -28.65 -26.22
CA GLY A 631 7.49 -30.00 -25.99
C GLY A 631 7.48 -30.39 -24.51
N SER A 632 8.28 -31.40 -24.16
CA SER A 632 8.43 -31.88 -22.77
C SER A 632 9.21 -30.91 -21.88
N ASN A 633 9.97 -29.97 -22.48
CA ASN A 633 10.84 -29.06 -21.75
C ASN A 633 10.09 -27.81 -21.27
N ILE A 634 9.76 -27.81 -19.98
CA ILE A 634 9.03 -26.72 -19.32
C ILE A 634 9.89 -25.52 -18.95
N GLU A 635 11.22 -25.67 -18.93
CA GLU A 635 12.15 -24.71 -18.34
C GLU A 635 12.10 -23.32 -19.00
N PRO A 636 11.98 -23.19 -20.34
CA PRO A 636 11.78 -21.89 -20.97
C PRO A 636 10.50 -21.18 -20.50
N SER A 637 9.43 -21.93 -20.23
CA SER A 637 8.17 -21.38 -19.73
C SER A 637 8.28 -20.94 -18.27
N VAL A 638 8.99 -21.73 -17.45
CA VAL A 638 9.28 -21.39 -16.05
C VAL A 638 10.10 -20.10 -15.97
N ARG A 639 11.20 -20.00 -16.72
CA ARG A 639 12.04 -18.79 -16.79
C ARG A 639 11.28 -17.58 -17.33
N SER A 640 10.43 -17.78 -18.33
CA SER A 640 9.59 -16.70 -18.88
C SER A 640 8.61 -16.14 -17.85
N CYS A 641 8.08 -16.99 -16.97
CA CYS A 641 7.13 -16.58 -15.95
C CYS A 641 7.82 -15.94 -14.73
N LEU A 642 8.93 -16.53 -14.28
CA LEU A 642 9.67 -16.09 -13.10
C LEU A 642 10.51 -14.83 -13.37
N GLY A 643 11.07 -14.70 -14.58
CA GLY A 643 11.95 -13.61 -14.97
C GLY A 643 13.29 -13.68 -14.23
N GLU A 644 13.73 -12.56 -13.64
CA GLU A 644 14.93 -12.47 -12.80
C GLU A 644 14.65 -12.67 -11.30
N ARG A 645 13.42 -13.06 -10.93
CA ARG A 645 12.98 -13.17 -9.53
C ARG A 645 13.32 -14.54 -8.95
N GLU A 646 13.49 -14.62 -7.63
CA GLU A 646 13.63 -15.91 -6.93
C GLU A 646 12.27 -16.51 -6.56
N ASP A 647 11.31 -15.67 -6.14
CA ASP A 647 9.95 -16.07 -5.75
C ASP A 647 8.88 -15.42 -6.64
N LEU A 648 7.83 -16.20 -6.95
CA LEU A 648 6.66 -15.76 -7.71
C LEU A 648 5.48 -15.51 -6.77
N GLU A 649 4.76 -14.42 -6.99
CA GLU A 649 3.47 -14.12 -6.34
C GLU A 649 2.30 -14.26 -7.33
N VAL A 650 1.08 -14.42 -6.80
CA VAL A 650 -0.14 -14.61 -7.61
C VAL A 650 -0.30 -13.54 -8.69
N ALA A 651 -0.04 -12.27 -8.37
CA ALA A 651 -0.19 -11.16 -9.30
C ALA A 651 0.73 -11.28 -10.52
N HIS A 652 1.97 -11.72 -10.30
CA HIS A 652 2.96 -11.95 -11.35
C HIS A 652 2.55 -13.12 -12.25
N PHE A 653 2.08 -14.23 -11.65
CA PHE A 653 1.58 -15.39 -12.37
C PHE A 653 0.37 -15.04 -13.26
N LEU A 654 -0.60 -14.30 -12.73
CA LEU A 654 -1.76 -13.85 -13.49
C LEU A 654 -1.37 -12.87 -14.62
N ALA A 655 -0.42 -11.97 -14.37
CA ALA A 655 0.07 -11.04 -15.39
C ALA A 655 0.78 -11.77 -16.54
N TRP A 656 1.53 -12.83 -16.24
CA TRP A 656 2.14 -13.70 -17.24
C TRP A 656 1.08 -14.47 -18.05
N LEU A 657 0.10 -15.08 -17.39
CA LEU A 657 -0.99 -15.80 -18.08
C LEU A 657 -1.86 -14.91 -18.97
N LYS A 658 -2.05 -13.63 -18.60
CA LYS A 658 -2.75 -12.63 -19.42
C LYS A 658 -2.04 -12.34 -20.74
N GLN A 659 -0.76 -12.66 -20.86
CA GLN A 659 0.00 -12.55 -22.11
C GLN A 659 -0.19 -13.78 -23.02
N GLU A 660 -1.00 -14.76 -22.61
CA GLU A 660 -1.27 -16.01 -23.32
C GLU A 660 0.02 -16.73 -23.76
N PRO A 661 0.86 -17.16 -22.79
CA PRO A 661 2.13 -17.81 -23.10
C PRO A 661 1.91 -19.07 -23.92
N GLN A 662 2.84 -19.35 -24.83
CA GLN A 662 2.69 -20.41 -25.83
C GLN A 662 2.39 -21.79 -25.20
N SER A 663 2.99 -22.11 -24.06
CA SER A 663 2.77 -23.39 -23.37
C SER A 663 1.34 -23.59 -22.87
N LEU A 664 0.61 -22.51 -22.63
CA LEU A 664 -0.72 -22.54 -22.02
C LEU A 664 -1.81 -21.87 -22.86
N VAL A 665 -1.51 -21.40 -24.08
CA VAL A 665 -2.46 -20.67 -24.95
C VAL A 665 -3.73 -21.46 -25.28
N TRP A 666 -3.70 -22.79 -25.24
CA TRP A 666 -4.87 -23.64 -25.46
C TRP A 666 -5.91 -23.54 -24.34
N LEU A 667 -5.50 -23.21 -23.11
CA LEU A 667 -6.38 -23.11 -21.94
C LEU A 667 -7.33 -21.89 -21.99
N PRO A 668 -6.87 -20.65 -22.26
CA PRO A 668 -7.80 -19.54 -22.49
C PRO A 668 -8.65 -19.76 -23.75
N VAL A 669 -8.11 -20.41 -24.80
CA VAL A 669 -8.88 -20.78 -26.01
C VAL A 669 -10.01 -21.74 -25.68
N LEU A 670 -9.81 -22.75 -24.83
CA LEU A 670 -10.88 -23.65 -24.34
C LEU A 670 -12.04 -22.86 -23.74
N HIS A 671 -11.74 -21.87 -22.90
CA HIS A 671 -12.77 -21.03 -22.28
C HIS A 671 -13.50 -20.15 -23.31
N ARG A 672 -12.78 -19.59 -24.30
CA ARG A 672 -13.41 -18.82 -25.39
C ARG A 672 -14.32 -19.69 -26.25
N VAL A 673 -13.89 -20.92 -26.58
CA VAL A 673 -14.70 -21.91 -27.29
C VAL A 673 -15.97 -22.24 -26.50
N ALA A 674 -15.83 -22.54 -25.20
CA ALA A 674 -16.97 -22.87 -24.34
C ALA A 674 -18.01 -21.74 -24.26
N VAL A 675 -17.58 -20.48 -24.16
CA VAL A 675 -18.48 -19.31 -24.18
C VAL A 675 -19.16 -19.16 -25.55
N ALA A 676 -18.41 -19.31 -26.63
CA ALA A 676 -18.91 -19.09 -27.99
C ALA A 676 -19.95 -20.12 -28.44
N GLU A 677 -19.99 -21.32 -27.86
CA GLU A 677 -20.98 -22.36 -28.20
C GLU A 677 -22.44 -21.86 -28.13
N SER A 678 -22.73 -20.94 -27.20
CA SER A 678 -24.05 -20.34 -27.04
C SER A 678 -24.23 -19.01 -27.80
N ALA A 679 -23.14 -18.46 -28.35
CA ALA A 679 -23.14 -17.16 -29.02
C ALA A 679 -23.74 -17.26 -30.42
N LYS A 680 -24.69 -16.35 -30.70
CA LYS A 680 -25.29 -16.15 -32.02
C LYS A 680 -24.99 -14.75 -32.51
N HIS A 681 -24.26 -14.63 -33.61
CA HIS A 681 -23.91 -13.37 -34.23
C HIS A 681 -24.81 -13.09 -35.42
N GLN A 682 -25.39 -11.89 -35.45
CA GLN A 682 -26.20 -11.39 -36.57
C GLN A 682 -25.34 -10.99 -37.79
N ALA A 683 -24.36 -11.81 -38.13
CA ALA A 683 -23.42 -11.62 -39.24
C ALA A 683 -23.48 -12.83 -40.17
N LYS A 684 -23.27 -12.60 -41.47
CA LYS A 684 -23.26 -13.63 -42.50
C LYS A 684 -21.81 -13.98 -42.85
N CYS A 685 -21.47 -15.27 -42.83
CA CYS A 685 -20.13 -15.72 -43.23
C CYS A 685 -19.88 -15.43 -44.72
N ASN A 686 -18.82 -14.70 -45.05
CA ASN A 686 -18.50 -14.36 -46.43
C ASN A 686 -18.03 -15.57 -47.25
N SER A 687 -17.53 -16.64 -46.60
CA SER A 687 -17.07 -17.87 -47.25
C SER A 687 -18.20 -18.87 -47.50
N CYS A 688 -18.85 -19.42 -46.45
CA CYS A 688 -19.90 -20.43 -46.61
C CYS A 688 -21.34 -19.87 -46.67
N LYS A 689 -21.51 -18.54 -46.54
CA LYS A 689 -22.81 -17.86 -46.56
C LYS A 689 -23.78 -18.21 -45.41
N GLN A 690 -23.33 -18.95 -44.39
CA GLN A 690 -24.11 -19.25 -43.19
C GLN A 690 -24.51 -17.97 -42.44
N TYR A 691 -25.78 -17.89 -42.03
CA TYR A 691 -26.38 -16.81 -41.25
C TYR A 691 -27.51 -17.36 -40.36
N PRO A 692 -27.60 -16.98 -39.07
CA PRO A 692 -26.57 -16.27 -38.31
C PRO A 692 -25.32 -17.13 -38.08
N ILE A 693 -24.16 -16.51 -37.85
CA ILE A 693 -22.97 -17.24 -37.41
C ILE A 693 -23.19 -17.69 -35.97
N VAL A 694 -23.08 -18.99 -35.71
CA VAL A 694 -23.13 -19.59 -34.37
C VAL A 694 -21.74 -20.10 -34.01
N GLY A 695 -21.29 -19.89 -32.77
CA GLY A 695 -19.90 -20.16 -32.39
C GLY A 695 -19.00 -18.95 -32.60
N LEU A 696 -17.69 -19.19 -32.76
CA LEU A 696 -16.71 -18.10 -32.94
C LEU A 696 -16.91 -17.37 -34.29
N ARG A 697 -16.93 -16.02 -34.22
CA ARG A 697 -16.95 -15.13 -35.40
C ARG A 697 -15.58 -14.50 -35.58
N TYR A 698 -15.05 -14.57 -36.80
CA TYR A 698 -13.77 -13.96 -37.16
C TYR A 698 -13.97 -12.83 -38.16
N ARG A 699 -13.65 -11.60 -37.78
CA ARG A 699 -13.73 -10.43 -38.67
C ARG A 699 -12.35 -10.05 -39.17
N CYS A 700 -12.21 -9.90 -40.48
CA CYS A 700 -10.95 -9.44 -41.05
C CYS A 700 -10.76 -7.94 -40.80
N LEU A 701 -9.57 -7.56 -40.32
CA LEU A 701 -9.23 -6.16 -40.06
C LEU A 701 -8.68 -5.44 -41.31
N LYS A 702 -8.41 -6.16 -42.40
CA LYS A 702 -7.96 -5.62 -43.70
C LYS A 702 -9.07 -5.57 -44.76
N CYS A 703 -9.86 -6.63 -44.86
CA CYS A 703 -10.96 -6.73 -45.81
C CYS A 703 -12.19 -6.00 -45.26
N PHE A 704 -12.88 -5.22 -46.10
CA PHE A 704 -14.05 -4.46 -45.68
C PHE A 704 -15.24 -5.39 -45.39
N ASN A 705 -15.80 -5.30 -44.18
CA ASN A 705 -16.97 -6.04 -43.72
C ASN A 705 -16.93 -7.55 -44.05
N PHE A 706 -15.76 -8.15 -43.81
CA PHE A 706 -15.52 -9.55 -44.12
C PHE A 706 -15.50 -10.35 -42.83
N ASP A 707 -16.50 -11.21 -42.68
CA ASP A 707 -16.71 -12.09 -41.54
C ASP A 707 -16.60 -13.56 -41.96
N MET A 708 -15.99 -14.38 -41.12
CA MET A 708 -15.88 -15.83 -41.28
C MET A 708 -16.45 -16.53 -40.05
N CYS A 709 -17.17 -17.63 -40.28
CA CYS A 709 -17.55 -18.53 -39.20
C CYS A 709 -16.37 -19.41 -38.77
N GLN A 710 -16.46 -19.95 -37.55
CA GLN A 710 -15.53 -20.91 -36.96
C GLN A 710 -15.07 -22.01 -37.93
N VAL A 711 -16.00 -22.67 -38.60
CA VAL A 711 -15.69 -23.78 -39.52
C VAL A 711 -14.83 -23.31 -40.71
N CYS A 712 -15.17 -22.16 -41.31
CA CYS A 712 -14.42 -21.63 -42.45
C CYS A 712 -13.03 -21.12 -42.05
N PHE A 713 -12.90 -20.57 -40.85
CA PHE A 713 -11.63 -20.09 -40.34
C PHE A 713 -10.69 -21.27 -40.03
N PHE A 714 -11.17 -22.29 -39.32
CA PHE A 714 -10.37 -23.46 -38.95
C PHE A 714 -9.92 -24.33 -40.13
N SER A 715 -10.76 -24.43 -41.17
CA SER A 715 -10.41 -25.09 -42.43
C SER A 715 -9.56 -24.23 -43.37
N GLY A 716 -9.29 -22.97 -43.01
CA GLY A 716 -8.45 -22.07 -43.81
C GLY A 716 -9.05 -21.71 -45.18
N LYS A 717 -10.38 -21.66 -45.32
CA LYS A 717 -11.05 -21.38 -46.60
C LYS A 717 -10.73 -19.98 -47.12
N LEU A 718 -10.10 -19.91 -48.29
CA LEU A 718 -9.79 -18.68 -49.00
C LEU A 718 -10.98 -18.22 -49.86
N THR A 719 -11.17 -16.90 -49.96
CA THR A 719 -12.14 -16.28 -50.88
C THR A 719 -11.43 -15.16 -51.65
N LYS A 720 -11.95 -14.80 -52.84
CA LYS A 720 -11.30 -13.80 -53.72
C LYS A 720 -11.04 -12.49 -52.96
N GLY A 721 -9.76 -12.15 -52.78
CA GLY A 721 -9.29 -10.92 -52.12
C GLY A 721 -8.97 -11.04 -50.61
N HIS A 722 -9.23 -12.17 -49.96
CA HIS A 722 -8.86 -12.41 -48.56
C HIS A 722 -7.70 -13.42 -48.46
N LYS A 723 -6.58 -13.02 -47.82
CA LYS A 723 -5.44 -13.92 -47.54
C LYS A 723 -5.45 -14.36 -46.07
N LEU A 724 -5.02 -15.59 -45.79
CA LEU A 724 -4.88 -16.12 -44.41
C LEU A 724 -3.88 -15.34 -43.54
N THR A 725 -3.00 -14.56 -44.16
CA THR A 725 -2.05 -13.67 -43.47
C THR A 725 -2.70 -12.38 -42.99
N HIS A 726 -3.98 -12.14 -43.31
CA HIS A 726 -4.68 -10.97 -42.83
C HIS A 726 -4.95 -11.08 -41.33
N PRO A 727 -4.72 -10.01 -40.55
CA PRO A 727 -5.07 -10.00 -39.14
C PRO A 727 -6.60 -10.14 -38.98
N MET A 728 -7.00 -11.11 -38.18
CA MET A 728 -8.39 -11.39 -37.85
C MET A 728 -8.68 -10.93 -36.42
N HIS A 729 -9.91 -10.54 -36.14
CA HIS A 729 -10.40 -10.29 -34.80
C HIS A 729 -11.44 -11.35 -34.46
N GLU A 730 -11.28 -11.99 -33.30
CA GLU A 730 -12.16 -13.03 -32.81
C GLU A 730 -13.24 -12.43 -31.89
N TYR A 731 -14.49 -12.82 -32.11
CA TYR A 731 -15.60 -12.55 -31.21
C TYR A 731 -16.13 -13.88 -30.67
N CYS A 732 -16.21 -14.00 -29.35
CA CYS A 732 -16.73 -15.17 -28.63
C CYS A 732 -18.05 -14.93 -27.90
N ALA A 733 -18.53 -13.67 -27.82
CA ALA A 733 -19.82 -13.30 -27.23
C ALA A 733 -20.68 -12.54 -28.25
N ALA A 734 -22.01 -12.54 -28.07
CA ALA A 734 -22.93 -11.86 -28.98
C ALA A 734 -22.62 -10.35 -29.05
N THR A 735 -22.21 -9.88 -30.23
CA THR A 735 -21.79 -8.50 -30.46
C THR A 735 -23.00 -7.57 -30.44
N THR A 736 -22.93 -6.49 -29.65
CA THR A 736 -23.94 -5.41 -29.66
C THR A 736 -23.62 -4.42 -30.78
N SER A 737 -24.63 -3.73 -31.33
CA SER A 737 -24.48 -2.80 -32.48
C SER A 737 -23.46 -1.67 -32.27
N ILE A 738 -23.11 -1.35 -31.02
CA ILE A 738 -22.13 -0.33 -30.62
C ILE A 738 -20.69 -0.84 -30.79
N GLU A 739 -20.43 -2.13 -30.57
CA GLU A 739 -19.11 -2.75 -30.74
C GLU A 739 -18.73 -2.85 -32.23
N ASP A 740 -19.71 -3.18 -33.09
CA ASP A 740 -19.54 -3.18 -34.55
C ASP A 740 -19.15 -1.77 -35.09
N MET A 741 -19.62 -0.67 -34.49
CA MET A 741 -19.22 0.71 -34.87
C MET A 741 -17.81 1.10 -34.38
N ARG A 742 -17.37 0.59 -33.22
CA ARG A 742 -16.03 0.86 -32.67
C ARG A 742 -14.94 0.13 -33.45
N ASP A 743 -15.26 -1.02 -34.03
CA ASP A 743 -14.31 -1.76 -34.86
C ASP A 743 -14.32 -1.29 -36.32
N PHE A 744 -15.42 -0.69 -36.79
CA PHE A 744 -15.43 0.10 -38.04
C PHE A 744 -14.39 1.25 -38.00
N THR A 745 -14.33 1.99 -36.90
CA THR A 745 -13.37 3.09 -36.70
C THR A 745 -11.92 2.60 -36.53
N LYS A 746 -11.70 1.41 -35.95
CA LYS A 746 -10.35 0.78 -35.89
C LYS A 746 -9.89 0.21 -37.23
N ALA A 747 -10.77 -0.40 -38.01
CA ALA A 747 -10.44 -0.92 -39.34
C ALA A 747 -10.05 0.21 -40.31
N LEU A 748 -10.72 1.36 -40.22
CA LEU A 748 -10.35 2.59 -40.92
C LEU A 748 -8.97 3.11 -40.47
N LYS A 749 -8.70 3.19 -39.15
CA LYS A 749 -7.38 3.59 -38.64
C LYS A 749 -6.25 2.62 -39.04
N ASN A 750 -6.52 1.31 -39.14
CA ASN A 750 -5.53 0.31 -39.50
C ASN A 750 -5.18 0.30 -41.00
N LYS A 751 -6.08 0.79 -41.88
CA LYS A 751 -5.77 1.01 -43.31
C LYS A 751 -4.74 2.11 -43.55
N PHE A 752 -4.53 3.04 -42.60
CA PHE A 752 -3.58 4.15 -42.72
C PHE A 752 -2.25 3.94 -41.96
N LYS A 753 -2.00 2.77 -41.37
CA LYS A 753 -0.76 2.48 -40.62
C LYS A 753 0.26 1.70 -41.46
N SER A 754 1.53 2.09 -41.38
CA SER A 754 2.61 1.57 -42.24
C SER A 754 3.06 0.14 -41.89
N LYS A 755 3.73 -0.55 -42.83
CA LYS A 755 4.35 -1.88 -42.65
C LYS A 755 5.18 -1.98 -41.35
N ARG A 756 5.88 -0.91 -40.94
CA ARG A 756 6.71 -0.86 -39.71
C ARG A 756 5.90 -0.92 -38.40
N TYR A 757 4.65 -0.45 -38.39
CA TYR A 757 3.78 -0.52 -37.20
C TYR A 757 3.36 -1.97 -36.89
N PHE A 758 3.06 -2.76 -37.92
CA PHE A 758 2.70 -4.18 -37.77
C PHE A 758 3.91 -5.08 -37.46
N MET A 759 5.14 -4.64 -37.76
CA MET A 759 6.38 -5.34 -37.38
C MET A 759 6.74 -5.15 -35.89
N LYS A 760 6.42 -3.99 -35.30
CA LYS A 760 6.64 -3.68 -33.87
C LYS A 760 5.62 -4.32 -32.91
N HIS A 761 4.54 -4.90 -33.42
CA HIS A 761 3.53 -5.61 -32.62
C HIS A 761 3.41 -7.06 -33.11
N PRO A 762 4.33 -7.96 -32.71
CA PRO A 762 4.30 -9.35 -33.18
C PRO A 762 3.10 -10.08 -32.59
N ARG A 763 2.17 -10.43 -33.49
CA ARG A 763 1.31 -11.62 -33.52
C ARG A 763 0.49 -11.98 -32.27
N VAL A 764 -0.82 -11.88 -32.46
CA VAL A 764 -1.87 -12.62 -31.75
C VAL A 764 -1.56 -14.13 -31.77
N GLY A 765 -1.57 -14.77 -30.60
CA GLY A 765 -1.02 -16.11 -30.30
C GLY A 765 -1.69 -17.34 -30.94
N TYR A 766 -2.48 -17.17 -32.00
CA TYR A 766 -3.18 -18.26 -32.70
C TYR A 766 -2.64 -18.53 -34.12
N LEU A 767 -1.53 -17.91 -34.52
CA LEU A 767 -0.86 -18.17 -35.79
C LEU A 767 0.01 -19.45 -35.73
N PRO A 768 0.32 -20.09 -36.88
CA PRO A 768 1.10 -21.32 -36.93
C PRO A 768 2.48 -21.16 -36.28
N VAL A 769 2.78 -22.07 -35.35
CA VAL A 769 4.05 -22.14 -34.60
C VAL A 769 5.12 -22.79 -35.49
N ARG A 770 6.30 -22.17 -35.60
CA ARG A 770 7.50 -22.85 -36.13
C ARG A 770 8.07 -23.74 -35.03
N SER A 771 8.11 -25.05 -35.28
CA SER A 771 8.82 -26.01 -34.43
C SER A 771 10.31 -25.71 -34.48
N VAL A 772 10.90 -25.29 -33.36
CA VAL A 772 12.35 -25.19 -33.20
C VAL A 772 12.80 -26.39 -32.38
N LEU A 773 13.81 -27.10 -32.91
CA LEU A 773 14.39 -28.34 -32.38
C LEU A 773 14.95 -28.16 -30.96
N GLU A 774 14.83 -29.25 -30.21
CA GLU A 774 14.99 -29.43 -28.76
C GLU A 774 16.42 -29.21 -28.23
N GLY A 775 16.50 -28.97 -26.92
CA GLY A 775 17.71 -29.09 -26.09
C GLY A 775 17.37 -29.80 -24.77
N ASP A 776 18.39 -30.42 -24.17
CA ASP A 776 18.34 -31.48 -23.14
C ASP A 776 17.40 -31.26 -21.93
N GLU A 777 16.88 -32.40 -21.44
CA GLU A 777 15.96 -32.56 -20.31
C GLU A 777 16.65 -32.29 -18.95
N LEU A 778 15.95 -31.63 -18.03
CA LEU A 778 16.35 -31.49 -16.62
C LEU A 778 15.72 -32.62 -15.80
N GLU A 779 16.56 -33.45 -15.18
CA GLU A 779 16.17 -34.56 -14.29
C GLU A 779 15.50 -34.05 -12.99
N SER A 780 14.33 -34.61 -12.67
CA SER A 780 13.65 -34.48 -11.37
C SER A 780 14.09 -35.60 -10.43
N PRO A 781 14.18 -35.39 -9.10
CA PRO A 781 14.56 -36.45 -8.15
C PRO A 781 13.57 -37.63 -8.18
N VAL A 782 14.14 -38.83 -8.23
CA VAL A 782 13.47 -40.11 -8.48
C VAL A 782 12.69 -40.61 -7.26
N ALA A 783 11.43 -40.98 -7.49
CA ALA A 783 10.74 -42.04 -6.75
C ALA A 783 9.77 -42.78 -7.69
N SER A 784 10.31 -43.58 -8.62
CA SER A 784 9.68 -44.72 -9.31
C SER A 784 10.76 -45.44 -10.15
N PRO A 785 10.81 -46.79 -10.18
CA PRO A 785 11.87 -47.52 -10.86
C PRO A 785 11.69 -47.46 -12.39
N GLN A 786 12.71 -46.98 -13.09
CA GLN A 786 12.76 -46.96 -14.55
C GLN A 786 13.06 -48.37 -15.09
N HIS A 787 12.26 -48.83 -16.07
CA HIS A 787 12.72 -49.79 -17.07
C HIS A 787 12.11 -49.49 -18.45
N ASN A 788 13.00 -49.09 -19.37
CA ASN A 788 12.98 -48.97 -20.83
C ASN A 788 11.70 -48.94 -21.69
N ASP A 789 11.80 -48.03 -22.67
CA ASP A 789 11.12 -47.78 -23.96
C ASP A 789 10.91 -49.01 -24.88
N MET A 790 10.29 -50.06 -24.33
CA MET A 790 9.96 -51.28 -25.08
C MET A 790 8.44 -51.46 -25.25
N HIS A 791 7.65 -50.99 -24.30
CA HIS A 791 6.18 -51.12 -24.30
C HIS A 791 5.48 -50.18 -25.28
N SER A 792 6.00 -48.95 -25.44
CA SER A 792 5.57 -47.97 -26.46
C SER A 792 5.68 -48.52 -27.89
N ARG A 793 6.76 -49.26 -28.18
CA ARG A 793 7.00 -49.87 -29.49
C ARG A 793 6.18 -51.15 -29.69
N LEU A 794 5.98 -51.95 -28.65
CA LEU A 794 5.12 -53.15 -28.68
C LEU A 794 3.65 -52.81 -28.94
N GLU A 795 3.14 -51.70 -28.39
CA GLU A 795 1.78 -51.21 -28.64
C GLU A 795 1.58 -50.76 -30.10
N ILE A 796 2.59 -50.15 -30.72
CA ILE A 796 2.59 -49.79 -32.15
C ILE A 796 2.62 -51.03 -33.05
N TYR A 797 3.36 -52.07 -32.68
CA TYR A 797 3.40 -53.33 -33.43
C TYR A 797 2.13 -54.17 -33.24
N ALA A 798 1.55 -54.20 -32.04
CA ALA A 798 0.27 -54.86 -31.77
C ALA A 798 -0.89 -54.19 -32.53
N SER A 799 -0.90 -52.85 -32.60
CA SER A 799 -1.89 -52.08 -33.36
C SER A 799 -1.79 -52.33 -34.87
N ARG A 800 -0.55 -52.47 -35.40
CA ARG A 800 -0.32 -52.82 -36.81
C ARG A 800 -0.63 -54.28 -37.14
N LEU A 801 -0.46 -55.21 -36.20
CA LEU A 801 -0.88 -56.61 -36.38
C LEU A 801 -2.41 -56.72 -36.42
N ALA A 802 -3.10 -56.00 -35.52
CA ALA A 802 -4.57 -55.95 -35.49
C ALA A 802 -5.17 -55.35 -36.78
N GLU A 803 -4.53 -54.34 -37.37
CA GLU A 803 -4.93 -53.77 -38.68
C GLU A 803 -4.70 -54.71 -39.88
N VAL A 804 -3.79 -55.68 -39.76
CA VAL A 804 -3.51 -56.70 -40.78
C VAL A 804 -4.44 -57.90 -40.63
N GLU A 805 -4.75 -58.31 -39.41
CA GLU A 805 -5.71 -59.39 -39.12
C GLU A 805 -7.16 -59.00 -39.48
N LEU A 806 -7.54 -57.73 -39.31
CA LEU A 806 -8.86 -57.21 -39.73
C LEU A 806 -9.06 -57.12 -41.25
N ARG A 807 -8.00 -57.22 -42.06
CA ARG A 807 -8.06 -57.20 -43.53
C ARG A 807 -7.96 -58.59 -44.17
N ALA A 808 -7.70 -59.65 -43.40
CA ALA A 808 -7.50 -61.00 -43.91
C ALA A 808 -8.78 -61.85 -43.76
N ALA A 809 -9.75 -61.66 -44.66
CA ALA A 809 -10.85 -62.62 -44.83
C ALA A 809 -11.16 -62.80 -46.32
N SER A 810 -10.64 -63.89 -46.90
CA SER A 810 -10.98 -64.57 -48.17
C SER A 810 -9.82 -64.60 -49.21
N PRO A 811 -9.42 -65.78 -49.73
CA PRO A 811 -8.24 -65.93 -50.60
C PRO A 811 -8.43 -65.60 -52.09
N ASP A 812 -9.64 -65.22 -52.53
CA ASP A 812 -9.97 -65.13 -53.98
C ASP A 812 -9.91 -63.70 -54.58
N ASP A 813 -9.63 -62.66 -53.79
CA ASP A 813 -9.67 -61.26 -54.27
C ASP A 813 -8.32 -60.74 -54.84
N GLU A 814 -7.20 -61.40 -54.58
CA GLU A 814 -5.88 -60.93 -55.03
C GLU A 814 -5.68 -61.00 -56.55
N HIS A 815 -6.29 -61.98 -57.23
CA HIS A 815 -6.15 -62.14 -58.68
C HIS A 815 -7.07 -61.21 -59.49
N ARG A 816 -8.15 -60.69 -58.87
CA ARG A 816 -9.04 -59.68 -59.49
C ARG A 816 -8.48 -58.27 -59.33
N LEU A 817 -7.86 -57.97 -58.19
CA LEU A 817 -7.23 -56.68 -57.90
C LEU A 817 -6.00 -56.38 -58.77
N ILE A 818 -5.22 -57.40 -59.17
CA ILE A 818 -4.09 -57.20 -60.11
C ILE A 818 -4.59 -56.87 -61.53
N ALA A 819 -5.71 -57.46 -61.96
CA ALA A 819 -6.31 -57.16 -63.26
C ALA A 819 -6.92 -55.75 -63.32
N ASP A 820 -7.60 -55.30 -62.26
CA ASP A 820 -8.12 -53.93 -62.13
C ASP A 820 -7.01 -52.88 -61.98
N TYR A 821 -5.87 -53.27 -61.39
CA TYR A 821 -4.67 -52.42 -61.28
C TYR A 821 -3.94 -52.25 -62.62
N CYS A 822 -3.86 -53.29 -63.46
CA CYS A 822 -3.32 -53.19 -64.81
C CYS A 822 -4.21 -52.36 -65.75
N HIS A 823 -5.53 -52.34 -65.56
CA HIS A 823 -6.45 -51.53 -66.37
C HIS A 823 -6.52 -50.05 -65.93
N SER A 824 -6.20 -49.72 -64.68
CA SER A 824 -6.15 -48.32 -64.19
C SER A 824 -4.85 -47.57 -64.52
N LEU A 825 -3.84 -48.23 -65.10
CA LEU A 825 -2.55 -47.62 -65.44
C LEU A 825 -2.52 -46.87 -66.79
N GLU A 826 -3.60 -46.91 -67.58
CA GLU A 826 -3.66 -46.25 -68.90
C GLU A 826 -4.53 -44.98 -68.97
N GLY A 827 -4.99 -44.43 -67.84
CA GLY A 827 -5.73 -43.16 -67.89
C GLY A 827 -6.10 -42.51 -66.55
N ALA A 828 -5.14 -41.88 -65.86
CA ALA A 828 -5.37 -40.77 -64.92
C ALA A 828 -4.03 -40.12 -64.46
N PRO A 829 -4.02 -38.82 -64.07
CA PRO A 829 -2.80 -38.03 -63.90
C PRO A 829 -2.17 -38.12 -62.49
N ALA A 830 -0.84 -38.06 -62.49
CA ALA A 830 0.12 -37.52 -61.51
C ALA A 830 0.03 -37.90 -60.01
N SER A 831 1.17 -38.34 -59.47
CA SER A 831 1.39 -38.73 -58.08
C SER A 831 1.45 -37.54 -57.09
N PRO A 832 1.24 -37.76 -55.77
CA PRO A 832 1.24 -36.72 -54.73
C PRO A 832 2.52 -35.87 -54.59
N GLY A 833 3.64 -36.28 -55.21
CA GLY A 833 4.88 -35.50 -55.25
C GLY A 833 4.85 -34.33 -56.24
N GLN A 834 3.97 -34.35 -57.25
CA GLN A 834 3.82 -33.26 -58.22
C GLN A 834 2.67 -32.29 -57.87
N LEU A 835 1.76 -32.67 -56.97
CA LEU A 835 0.77 -31.72 -56.43
C LEU A 835 1.42 -30.68 -55.48
N MET A 836 2.61 -30.98 -54.95
CA MET A 836 3.44 -30.02 -54.21
C MET A 836 4.28 -29.12 -55.13
N MET A 837 4.27 -29.33 -56.45
CA MET A 837 4.97 -28.47 -57.42
C MET A 837 4.07 -27.42 -58.08
N VAL A 838 2.75 -27.47 -57.89
CA VAL A 838 1.80 -26.50 -58.52
C VAL A 838 1.41 -25.34 -57.58
N ILE A 839 1.95 -25.28 -56.36
CA ILE A 839 1.80 -24.12 -55.44
C ILE A 839 3.15 -23.47 -55.09
N ASP A 840 4.23 -23.79 -55.81
CA ASP A 840 5.60 -23.40 -55.40
C ASP A 840 6.30 -22.39 -56.32
N GLU A 841 5.64 -21.77 -57.29
CA GLU A 841 6.25 -20.69 -58.09
C GLU A 841 6.00 -19.30 -57.50
N GLU A 842 4.78 -19.02 -57.03
CA GLU A 842 4.44 -17.74 -56.38
C GLU A 842 5.06 -17.63 -54.98
N GLN A 843 5.05 -18.71 -54.18
CA GLN A 843 5.66 -18.70 -52.84
C GLN A 843 7.19 -18.68 -52.90
N ARG A 844 7.80 -19.31 -53.91
CA ARG A 844 9.25 -19.26 -54.13
C ARG A 844 9.71 -17.90 -54.64
N ALA A 845 8.93 -17.24 -55.51
CA ALA A 845 9.20 -15.87 -55.91
C ALA A 845 9.04 -14.88 -54.75
N GLU A 846 8.01 -15.03 -53.91
CA GLU A 846 7.83 -14.21 -52.70
C GLU A 846 8.94 -14.45 -51.65
N LEU A 847 9.41 -15.69 -51.49
CA LEU A 847 10.52 -16.04 -50.61
C LEU A 847 11.86 -15.53 -51.15
N GLN A 848 12.09 -15.60 -52.46
CA GLN A 848 13.30 -15.07 -53.11
C GLN A 848 13.37 -13.54 -53.01
N GLU A 849 12.25 -12.83 -53.21
CA GLU A 849 12.23 -11.37 -53.03
C GLU A 849 12.40 -10.98 -51.56
N MET A 850 11.84 -11.75 -50.63
CA MET A 850 12.02 -11.52 -49.20
C MET A 850 13.46 -11.77 -48.73
N ILE A 851 14.14 -12.78 -49.29
CA ILE A 851 15.56 -13.02 -49.04
C ILE A 851 16.39 -11.86 -49.61
N ARG A 852 16.08 -11.40 -50.82
CA ARG A 852 16.77 -10.27 -51.45
C ARG A 852 16.60 -8.96 -50.67
N GLU A 853 15.40 -8.68 -50.16
CA GLU A 853 15.13 -7.53 -49.28
C GLU A 853 15.92 -7.64 -47.98
N LEU A 854 15.94 -8.83 -47.35
CA LEU A 854 16.70 -9.06 -46.12
C LEU A 854 18.21 -8.99 -46.33
N GLU A 855 18.74 -9.42 -47.47
CA GLU A 855 20.15 -9.30 -47.82
C GLU A 855 20.57 -7.84 -48.00
N ILE A 856 19.74 -7.02 -48.66
CA ILE A 856 19.96 -5.58 -48.82
C ILE A 856 19.92 -4.88 -47.45
N GLU A 857 18.96 -5.23 -46.59
CA GLU A 857 18.83 -4.64 -45.26
C GLU A 857 20.00 -5.05 -44.34
N ASN A 858 20.50 -6.28 -44.47
CA ASN A 858 21.67 -6.77 -43.75
C ASN A 858 22.97 -6.10 -44.24
N GLN A 859 23.10 -5.83 -45.55
CA GLN A 859 24.22 -5.04 -46.09
C GLN A 859 24.17 -3.58 -45.61
N ALA A 860 22.99 -2.96 -45.57
CA ALA A 860 22.83 -1.61 -45.05
C ALA A 860 23.17 -1.52 -43.56
N LEU A 861 22.72 -2.47 -42.74
CA LEU A 861 23.03 -2.56 -41.32
C LEU A 861 24.52 -2.80 -41.05
N ARG A 862 25.19 -3.59 -41.90
CA ARG A 862 26.64 -3.78 -41.83
C ARG A 862 27.42 -2.51 -42.17
N ALA A 863 26.96 -1.75 -43.16
CA ALA A 863 27.56 -0.46 -43.52
C ALA A 863 27.38 0.60 -42.42
N GLU A 864 26.20 0.64 -41.79
CA GLU A 864 25.92 1.49 -40.62
C GLU A 864 26.81 1.11 -39.41
N TYR A 865 27.02 -0.20 -39.22
CA TYR A 865 27.91 -0.73 -38.17
C TYR A 865 29.38 -0.38 -38.40
N GLU A 866 29.88 -0.43 -39.64
CA GLU A 866 31.23 0.03 -39.99
C GLU A 866 31.42 1.53 -39.80
N GLN A 867 30.39 2.34 -40.08
CA GLN A 867 30.40 3.79 -39.80
C GLN A 867 30.49 4.07 -38.29
N LEU A 868 29.76 3.31 -37.47
CA LEU A 868 29.80 3.44 -36.01
C LEU A 868 31.12 2.98 -35.41
N GLN A 869 31.81 2.00 -36.01
CA GLN A 869 33.16 1.61 -35.59
C GLN A 869 34.22 2.68 -35.90
N ARG A 870 34.11 3.39 -37.03
CA ARG A 870 35.06 4.46 -37.41
C ARG A 870 34.93 5.72 -36.55
N GLY A 871 33.78 5.96 -35.91
CA GLY A 871 33.56 7.09 -35.01
C GLY A 871 34.24 7.00 -33.64
N SER A 872 34.83 5.86 -33.27
CA SER A 872 35.38 5.60 -31.92
C SER A 872 36.87 5.95 -31.74
N ALA A 873 37.54 6.54 -32.75
CA ALA A 873 39.00 6.73 -32.74
C ALA A 873 39.44 8.20 -32.92
N ILE A 874 39.14 9.07 -31.95
CA ILE A 874 39.86 10.35 -31.75
C ILE A 874 39.98 10.64 -30.25
N PRO A 875 41.18 10.84 -29.67
CA PRO A 875 41.34 11.31 -28.29
C PRO A 875 41.63 12.83 -28.24
N HIS A 876 41.17 13.55 -27.19
CA HIS A 876 41.72 14.75 -26.50
C HIS A 876 40.60 15.50 -25.67
N PRO A 877 40.88 16.44 -24.74
CA PRO A 877 41.35 16.21 -23.36
C PRO A 877 40.51 16.93 -22.23
N ILE A 878 40.59 16.38 -21.01
CA ILE A 878 40.46 16.93 -19.63
C ILE A 878 39.70 18.28 -19.39
N SER A 879 38.63 18.24 -18.56
CA SER A 879 38.43 19.13 -17.38
C SER A 879 37.20 18.79 -16.51
N GLN A 880 37.47 18.19 -15.33
CA GLN A 880 36.78 18.25 -14.02
C GLN A 880 35.29 17.80 -13.81
N PRO A 881 34.92 17.38 -12.56
CA PRO A 881 33.93 16.33 -12.20
C PRO A 881 32.54 16.92 -11.82
N PRO A 882 31.47 16.13 -11.49
CA PRO A 882 31.44 14.75 -10.99
C PRO A 882 30.38 13.82 -11.61
N HIS A 883 30.70 12.56 -11.93
CA HIS A 883 29.65 11.52 -12.01
C HIS A 883 30.24 10.12 -11.76
N HIS A 884 29.80 9.53 -10.65
CA HIS A 884 30.14 8.16 -10.24
C HIS A 884 29.40 7.08 -11.07
N ASP A 885 28.63 7.48 -12.10
CA ASP A 885 27.83 6.59 -12.96
C ASP A 885 28.52 6.17 -14.26
N VAL A 886 29.40 7.01 -14.82
CA VAL A 886 29.93 6.78 -16.19
C VAL A 886 30.95 5.63 -16.22
N LEU A 887 31.66 5.38 -15.11
CA LEU A 887 32.60 4.26 -14.99
C LEU A 887 31.89 2.90 -14.80
N ALA A 888 30.72 2.89 -14.15
CA ALA A 888 29.90 1.69 -14.02
C ALA A 888 29.21 1.36 -15.36
N GLU A 889 28.71 2.39 -16.06
CA GLU A 889 28.11 2.26 -17.37
C GLU A 889 29.14 1.85 -18.44
N ALA A 890 30.36 2.40 -18.41
CA ALA A 890 31.44 1.98 -19.31
C ALA A 890 31.93 0.54 -19.04
N ARG A 891 31.88 0.06 -17.80
CA ARG A 891 32.18 -1.35 -17.48
C ARG A 891 31.06 -2.27 -17.94
N LEU A 892 29.80 -1.90 -17.73
CA LEU A 892 28.64 -2.64 -18.23
C LEU A 892 28.64 -2.72 -19.76
N LEU A 893 28.94 -1.63 -20.46
CA LEU A 893 29.04 -1.61 -21.92
C LEU A 893 30.20 -2.46 -22.45
N ARG A 894 31.36 -2.47 -21.78
CA ARG A 894 32.48 -3.39 -22.13
C ARG A 894 32.12 -4.86 -21.88
N GLN A 895 31.36 -5.15 -20.82
CA GLN A 895 30.91 -6.50 -20.50
C GLN A 895 29.80 -6.97 -21.45
N HIS A 896 28.92 -6.06 -21.89
CA HIS A 896 27.91 -6.32 -22.91
C HIS A 896 28.54 -6.52 -24.29
N LYS A 897 29.58 -5.75 -24.62
CA LYS A 897 30.40 -5.92 -25.83
C LYS A 897 31.09 -7.29 -25.85
N GLY A 898 31.76 -7.69 -24.77
CA GLY A 898 32.40 -9.00 -24.66
C GLY A 898 31.40 -10.17 -24.76
N ARG A 899 30.18 -10.03 -24.19
CA ARG A 899 29.10 -11.01 -24.35
C ARG A 899 28.58 -11.10 -25.79
N LEU A 900 28.47 -9.96 -26.48
CA LEU A 900 28.03 -9.92 -27.87
C LEU A 900 29.09 -10.50 -28.82
N GLU A 901 30.37 -10.21 -28.59
CA GLU A 901 31.49 -10.78 -29.35
C GLU A 901 31.59 -12.30 -29.16
N ALA A 902 31.45 -12.80 -27.93
CA ALA A 902 31.42 -14.24 -27.66
C ALA A 902 30.21 -14.94 -28.34
N ARG A 903 29.05 -14.28 -28.35
CA ARG A 903 27.84 -14.81 -29.00
C ARG A 903 27.93 -14.76 -30.52
N MET A 904 28.64 -13.76 -31.07
CA MET A 904 28.94 -13.64 -32.49
C MET A 904 29.90 -14.75 -32.94
N GLN A 905 30.94 -15.03 -32.16
CA GLN A 905 31.89 -16.11 -32.44
C GLN A 905 31.20 -17.49 -32.49
N ILE A 906 30.29 -17.76 -31.53
CA ILE A 906 29.52 -19.01 -31.50
C ILE A 906 28.62 -19.13 -32.72
N LEU A 907 27.98 -18.03 -33.14
CA LEU A 907 27.11 -18.02 -34.32
C LEU A 907 27.91 -18.18 -35.63
N GLU A 908 29.10 -17.60 -35.73
CA GLU A 908 30.01 -17.78 -36.87
C GLU A 908 30.50 -19.22 -36.98
N ASP A 909 30.88 -19.85 -35.85
CA ASP A 909 31.28 -21.26 -35.82
C ASP A 909 30.11 -22.19 -36.18
N HIS A 910 28.89 -21.90 -35.71
CA HIS A 910 27.70 -22.66 -36.09
C HIS A 910 27.37 -22.51 -37.58
N ASN A 911 27.56 -21.31 -38.15
CA ASN A 911 27.33 -21.08 -39.57
C ASN A 911 28.37 -21.81 -40.44
N ARG A 912 29.63 -21.83 -40.00
CA ARG A 912 30.69 -22.64 -40.63
C ARG A 912 30.41 -24.14 -40.59
N GLN A 913 29.87 -24.63 -39.47
CA GLN A 913 29.46 -26.04 -39.35
C GLN A 913 28.28 -26.37 -40.27
N LEU A 914 27.30 -25.47 -40.39
CA LEU A 914 26.18 -25.64 -41.32
C LEU A 914 26.65 -25.61 -42.77
N GLU A 915 27.57 -24.72 -43.15
CA GLU A 915 28.17 -24.68 -44.49
C GLU A 915 28.96 -25.97 -44.81
N ALA A 916 29.70 -26.51 -43.84
CA ALA A 916 30.41 -27.79 -43.99
C ALA A 916 29.44 -28.99 -44.10
N GLN A 917 28.33 -28.98 -43.36
CA GLN A 917 27.27 -29.99 -43.50
C GLN A 917 26.58 -29.90 -44.86
N LEU A 918 26.37 -28.68 -45.37
CA LEU A 918 25.74 -28.43 -46.67
C LEU A 918 26.68 -28.83 -47.82
N GLN A 919 28.00 -28.65 -47.67
CA GLN A 919 29.00 -29.20 -48.58
C GLN A 919 29.02 -30.74 -48.56
N ARG A 920 28.97 -31.38 -47.39
CA ARG A 920 28.86 -32.85 -47.29
C ARG A 920 27.59 -33.40 -47.92
N LEU A 921 26.46 -32.73 -47.70
CA LEU A 921 25.18 -33.13 -48.29
C LEU A 921 25.18 -32.97 -49.82
N LYS A 922 25.81 -31.92 -50.35
CA LYS A 922 26.01 -31.76 -51.81
C LYS A 922 26.94 -32.83 -52.39
N GLN A 923 27.94 -33.28 -51.64
CA GLN A 923 28.84 -34.36 -52.03
C GLN A 923 28.12 -35.71 -52.05
N LEU A 924 27.27 -35.97 -51.04
CA LEU A 924 26.42 -37.17 -50.95
C LEU A 924 25.31 -37.20 -52.03
N LEU A 925 24.80 -36.03 -52.45
CA LEU A 925 23.85 -35.92 -53.56
C LEU A 925 24.49 -36.10 -54.95
N SER A 926 25.82 -36.06 -55.05
CA SER A 926 26.55 -36.24 -56.32
C SER A 926 26.92 -37.69 -56.64
N GLU A 927 26.69 -38.63 -55.71
CA GLU A 927 26.90 -40.06 -55.92
C GLU A 927 25.57 -40.75 -56.26
N THR A 928 25.41 -41.19 -57.51
CA THR A 928 24.24 -41.98 -57.98
C THR A 928 24.29 -43.45 -57.50
N PRO A 929 23.14 -44.11 -57.29
CA PRO A 929 23.09 -45.38 -56.56
C PRO A 929 23.26 -46.60 -57.48
N THR A 930 24.10 -47.56 -57.07
CA THR A 930 24.03 -48.95 -57.55
C THR A 930 24.08 -49.96 -56.41
N SER A 931 23.15 -50.91 -56.51
CA SER A 931 23.06 -52.25 -55.89
C SER A 931 22.81 -52.41 -54.38
N THR A 932 21.55 -52.76 -54.07
CA THR A 932 21.07 -53.88 -53.23
C THR A 932 21.74 -54.16 -51.88
N LEU A 933 21.03 -53.91 -50.78
CA LEU A 933 21.33 -54.44 -49.44
C LEU A 933 20.42 -55.62 -49.09
N GLN A 934 21.03 -56.79 -48.95
CA GLN A 934 20.48 -57.96 -48.28
C GLN A 934 20.50 -57.77 -46.75
N THR A 935 19.42 -58.20 -46.11
CA THR A 935 19.22 -58.28 -44.66
C THR A 935 20.12 -59.36 -44.04
N ARG A 936 20.90 -59.02 -43.00
CA ARG A 936 21.39 -60.00 -42.00
C ARG A 936 21.16 -59.46 -40.59
N SER A 937 20.34 -60.21 -39.86
CA SER A 937 20.13 -60.15 -38.41
C SER A 937 21.40 -60.55 -37.65
N VAL A 938 21.75 -59.83 -36.59
CA VAL A 938 22.75 -60.28 -35.61
C VAL A 938 22.18 -60.10 -34.20
N THR A 939 22.18 -61.20 -33.44
CA THR A 939 21.62 -61.39 -32.10
C THR A 939 22.59 -60.92 -31.01
N ALA A 940 22.03 -60.44 -29.89
CA ALA A 940 22.69 -59.72 -28.81
C ALA A 940 23.49 -60.60 -27.81
N SER A 941 24.63 -61.16 -28.22
CA SER A 941 25.48 -61.94 -27.30
C SER A 941 26.99 -61.70 -27.41
N GLN A 942 27.44 -60.57 -27.99
CA GLN A 942 28.87 -60.25 -28.08
C GLN A 942 29.18 -58.76 -27.90
N LEU A 943 28.96 -58.18 -26.72
CA LEU A 943 29.63 -56.95 -26.29
C LEU A 943 29.75 -56.95 -24.76
N ASN A 944 30.71 -57.74 -24.25
CA ASN A 944 31.14 -57.66 -22.86
C ASN A 944 32.67 -57.81 -22.85
N GLN A 945 33.37 -56.67 -22.99
CA GLN A 945 34.78 -56.49 -22.62
C GLN A 945 35.19 -55.01 -22.75
N ASP A 946 35.97 -54.58 -21.76
CA ASP A 946 36.85 -53.39 -21.69
C ASP A 946 36.30 -52.07 -21.10
N THR A 947 36.43 -51.95 -19.77
CA THR A 947 36.56 -50.70 -19.00
C THR A 947 37.99 -50.55 -18.44
N PRO A 948 38.67 -49.39 -18.57
CA PRO A 948 39.87 -49.08 -17.80
C PRO A 948 39.54 -48.36 -16.49
N GLY A 949 40.20 -48.79 -15.40
CA GLY A 949 39.86 -48.46 -14.02
C GLY A 949 40.29 -47.11 -13.45
N ARG A 950 39.83 -46.85 -12.22
CA ARG A 950 40.29 -45.78 -11.33
C ARG A 950 40.56 -46.33 -9.92
N VAL A 951 41.72 -45.94 -9.39
CA VAL A 951 42.32 -46.36 -8.13
C VAL A 951 41.68 -45.66 -6.93
N ASN A 952 41.46 -46.42 -5.85
CA ASN A 952 40.97 -46.01 -4.54
C ASN A 952 42.04 -45.28 -3.70
N GLN A 953 41.62 -44.28 -2.91
CA GLN A 953 42.29 -43.86 -1.66
C GLN A 953 41.25 -43.76 -0.52
N PRO A 954 41.55 -44.26 0.70
CA PRO A 954 40.66 -44.25 1.87
C PRO A 954 40.87 -43.06 2.83
N PRO A 955 39.95 -42.80 3.79
CA PRO A 955 39.92 -41.60 4.64
C PRO A 955 40.64 -41.76 6.00
N PRO A 956 40.95 -40.67 6.74
CA PRO A 956 41.51 -40.74 8.08
C PRO A 956 40.41 -40.82 9.18
N PRO A 957 40.72 -41.40 10.36
CA PRO A 957 39.76 -41.62 11.44
C PRO A 957 39.61 -40.41 12.37
N THR A 958 38.43 -40.27 12.96
CA THR A 958 38.13 -39.28 14.01
C THR A 958 37.99 -40.00 15.35
N GLU A 959 38.79 -39.57 16.33
CA GLU A 959 38.66 -39.97 17.73
C GLU A 959 37.54 -39.17 18.44
N LEU A 960 36.86 -39.90 19.33
CA LEU A 960 36.05 -39.49 20.49
C LEU A 960 36.07 -38.00 20.90
N ARG A 961 34.90 -37.34 20.82
CA ARG A 961 34.09 -36.91 21.98
C ARG A 961 32.74 -36.33 21.56
#